data_AF-A0A952WWC1-F1
#
_entry.id   AF-A0A952WWC1-F1
#
_cell.length_a   1.000
_cell.length_b   1.000
_cell.length_c   1.000
_cell.angle_alpha   90.00
_cell.angle_beta   90.00
_cell.angle_gamma   90.00
#
_symmetry.space_group_name_H-M   'P 1'
#
loop_
_entity.id
_entity.type
_entity.pdbx_description
1 polymer ?
#
loop_
_entity_poly.entity_id
_entity_poly.type
_entity_poly.pdbx_seq_one_letter_code
_entity_poly.pdbx_strand_id
1 'polypeptide(L)'
;MFHTLKIRRSLAMVALSVLAAILLVPDRAAAQCDPPGVTVAVTTTGTFTKSCSFNGTTGRWDITVTLTGSPTSNPTITITGGSNIMLGRVRVQNNTAIDCRVNIRGTSALGRIGGLGAFDKGTSGTDKVLLLQLYTAGDVGYDREAPPNGTPGGPAIRADMIYNLDIGGSMLGDMVSTAAGRSMGNVYIGGNLLGGVSIGSNASIDHLDVFGDIRRSDGEPVAINVPGGHIGRLKAASIAANIVLGPGGVVHHFETTSGDFRGSLEATFLFEFGTSGSPRFIIARDLDASLSLSTAIRVPITIGRHFTAARTVGGVHVPNVIWSARGYFDTNISYPQGSFAIVGNLEGVVHMGTPLNAARGSFNRDLLVGGAVLGEIVMDHHLNANLSFNGPVLGSISVGRSVLPTRMISIGGSGLEGGASLRIGDALQGTVVLPPGGLMGHIVINANNNGASWEGPVSFGGLTQLEPAPYYNALSSFTGGGSAGLVPFGLHAMDCSPPQGGVVAATAFAAAQPAVLIRSYGPVDHAVSAGGGGWGGAVVVERFDGGSWANASSFFAPALYPPGAHSSHIVGLWGTGAEPPPGQYRVRPVGLVCADVPGEPAVAWPAPGGYQFTIDADCDGDGTPDSTQLAANPGLDANGNGIIDSCEGGQPTCPCDADGDGTIAVNDIFSYLSLWFSNAPQADFDGQNGVQVADIFAFLDCWFARPPPCN
;
A
#
# COMPACT_ATOMS: atom_id res chain seq x y z
N MET A 1 -43.48 64.76 68.04
CA MET A 1 -44.74 65.39 68.50
C MET A 1 -45.82 64.31 68.48
N PHE A 2 -46.59 64.13 69.56
CA PHE A 2 -47.83 63.31 69.70
C PHE A 2 -47.89 61.91 69.04
N HIS A 3 -47.80 60.82 69.83
CA HIS A 3 -48.94 60.04 70.42
C HIS A 3 -49.48 58.96 69.42
N THR A 4 -50.05 57.79 69.74
CA THR A 4 -50.18 56.85 70.90
C THR A 4 -50.73 55.49 70.31
N LEU A 5 -50.91 54.34 70.99
CA LEU A 5 -50.89 53.96 72.41
C LEU A 5 -50.37 52.51 72.65
N LYS A 6 -49.63 52.33 73.76
CA LYS A 6 -49.47 51.11 74.58
C LYS A 6 -50.65 50.12 74.64
N ILE A 7 -50.33 48.85 74.85
CA ILE A 7 -50.71 47.97 75.99
C ILE A 7 -49.80 46.71 75.90
N ARG A 8 -48.83 46.49 76.82
CA ARG A 8 -48.93 45.78 78.12
C ARG A 8 -49.51 44.36 77.96
N ARG A 9 -48.95 43.25 78.47
CA ARG A 9 -48.01 42.87 79.57
C ARG A 9 -47.61 41.39 79.26
N SER A 10 -46.64 40.69 79.85
CA SER A 10 -45.64 40.89 80.91
C SER A 10 -44.66 39.69 80.91
N LEU A 11 -43.51 39.83 81.58
CA LEU A 11 -42.63 38.80 82.19
C LEU A 11 -43.04 37.31 81.97
N ALA A 12 -42.15 36.39 81.58
CA ALA A 12 -41.02 35.96 82.42
C ALA A 12 -39.99 35.07 81.70
N MET A 13 -38.86 34.87 82.39
CA MET A 13 -37.73 33.97 82.10
C MET A 13 -38.05 32.62 81.43
N VAL A 14 -37.53 32.39 80.23
CA VAL A 14 -36.56 31.29 79.91
C VAL A 14 -35.74 31.77 78.69
N ALA A 15 -34.45 32.04 78.88
CA ALA A 15 -33.57 32.54 77.82
C ALA A 15 -32.35 31.64 77.60
N LEU A 16 -32.57 30.32 77.41
CA LEU A 16 -31.48 29.39 77.06
C LEU A 16 -31.91 28.05 76.41
N SER A 17 -32.90 28.03 75.50
CA SER A 17 -33.34 26.76 74.87
C SER A 17 -34.14 26.87 73.55
N VAL A 18 -33.83 27.83 72.66
CA VAL A 18 -34.52 27.96 71.33
C VAL A 18 -33.52 28.11 70.16
N LEU A 19 -32.49 27.27 70.13
CA LEU A 19 -31.60 27.13 68.95
C LEU A 19 -31.27 25.66 68.62
N ALA A 20 -32.24 24.77 68.82
CA ALA A 20 -32.12 23.33 68.60
C ALA A 20 -33.33 22.72 67.83
N ALA A 21 -34.01 23.53 67.01
CA ALA A 21 -35.26 23.15 66.34
C ALA A 21 -35.24 23.30 64.79
N ILE A 22 -34.07 23.56 64.19
CA ILE A 22 -33.88 23.61 62.73
C ILE A 22 -32.60 22.85 62.37
N LEU A 23 -32.68 21.51 62.38
CA LEU A 23 -31.82 20.57 61.63
C LEU A 23 -32.20 19.10 61.90
N LEU A 24 -33.51 18.83 62.01
CA LEU A 24 -34.06 17.48 61.87
C LEU A 24 -34.88 17.44 60.59
N VAL A 25 -34.17 17.37 59.45
CA VAL A 25 -34.78 16.83 58.23
C VAL A 25 -35.02 15.35 58.55
N PRO A 26 -36.28 14.87 58.61
CA PRO A 26 -36.50 13.45 58.76
C PRO A 26 -35.92 12.76 57.53
N ASP A 27 -35.08 11.76 57.78
CA ASP A 27 -34.47 10.93 56.74
C ASP A 27 -35.62 10.39 55.87
N ARG A 28 -35.74 10.90 54.63
CA ARG A 28 -36.90 10.61 53.79
C ARG A 28 -36.79 9.16 53.35
N ALA A 29 -37.53 8.29 54.04
CA ALA A 29 -37.77 6.92 53.62
C ALA A 29 -38.02 6.89 52.11
N ALA A 30 -37.22 6.10 51.38
CA ALA A 30 -37.18 6.11 49.93
C ALA A 30 -38.60 5.93 49.36
N ALA A 31 -39.16 7.02 48.86
CA ALA A 31 -40.58 7.06 48.53
C ALA A 31 -40.86 6.10 47.37
N GLN A 32 -41.91 5.28 47.48
CA GLN A 32 -42.46 4.52 46.36
C GLN A 32 -43.17 5.46 45.39
N CYS A 33 -42.39 6.32 44.74
CA CYS A 33 -42.87 7.43 43.92
C CYS A 33 -42.66 7.19 42.43
N ASP A 34 -43.56 7.80 41.66
CA ASP A 34 -43.36 8.09 40.25
C ASP A 34 -42.89 9.56 40.13
N PRO A 35 -41.83 9.86 39.37
CA PRO A 35 -41.44 11.25 39.10
C PRO A 35 -42.56 12.05 38.41
N PRO A 36 -42.61 13.38 38.58
CA PRO A 36 -43.58 14.23 37.88
C PRO A 36 -43.54 14.02 36.36
N GLY A 37 -44.69 13.66 35.76
CA GLY A 37 -44.80 13.40 34.32
C GLY A 37 -44.26 12.02 33.87
N VAL A 38 -43.94 11.13 34.82
CA VAL A 38 -43.51 9.74 34.59
C VAL A 38 -44.49 8.79 35.26
N THR A 39 -44.68 7.60 34.68
CA THR A 39 -45.40 6.47 35.30
C THR A 39 -44.53 5.23 35.24
N VAL A 40 -44.20 4.64 36.40
CA VAL A 40 -43.48 3.37 36.53
C VAL A 40 -44.48 2.27 36.90
N ALA A 41 -44.91 1.52 35.88
CA ALA A 41 -45.79 0.36 36.04
C ALA A 41 -44.96 -0.92 36.17
N VAL A 42 -45.30 -1.78 37.13
CA VAL A 42 -44.66 -3.08 37.36
C VAL A 42 -45.73 -4.16 37.36
N THR A 43 -45.64 -5.11 36.42
CA THR A 43 -46.50 -6.29 36.33
C THR A 43 -45.70 -7.50 36.78
N THR A 44 -46.06 -8.07 37.94
CA THR A 44 -45.39 -9.23 38.54
C THR A 44 -46.35 -9.99 39.45
N THR A 45 -46.15 -11.30 39.63
CA THR A 45 -46.79 -12.09 40.70
C THR A 45 -45.91 -12.25 41.94
N GLY A 46 -44.67 -11.73 41.91
CA GLY A 46 -43.79 -11.58 43.07
C GLY A 46 -44.00 -10.24 43.79
N THR A 47 -43.00 -9.81 44.55
CA THR A 47 -42.99 -8.50 45.22
C THR A 47 -42.02 -7.53 44.54
N PHE A 48 -42.23 -6.23 44.74
CA PHE A 48 -41.32 -5.22 44.23
C PHE A 48 -41.25 -4.00 45.15
N THR A 49 -40.17 -3.25 45.05
CA THR A 49 -40.07 -1.87 45.51
C THR A 49 -39.70 -0.98 44.33
N LYS A 50 -40.23 0.24 44.31
CA LYS A 50 -39.74 1.33 43.47
C LYS A 50 -39.28 2.47 44.35
N SER A 51 -38.28 3.21 43.92
CA SER A 51 -37.86 4.47 44.54
C SER A 51 -37.47 5.49 43.48
N CYS A 52 -37.71 6.77 43.77
CA CYS A 52 -37.34 7.87 42.89
C CYS A 52 -36.63 8.98 43.66
N SER A 53 -35.58 9.57 43.07
CA SER A 53 -34.80 10.65 43.69
C SER A 53 -34.39 11.69 42.65
N PHE A 54 -34.62 12.96 42.96
CA PHE A 54 -34.19 14.06 42.09
C PHE A 54 -32.70 14.35 42.28
N ASN A 55 -31.94 14.29 41.19
CA ASN A 55 -30.53 14.65 41.16
C ASN A 55 -30.41 16.14 40.80
N GLY A 56 -30.17 16.97 41.82
CA GLY A 56 -30.07 18.43 41.66
C GLY A 56 -28.91 18.90 40.79
N THR A 57 -27.88 18.07 40.58
CA THR A 57 -26.73 18.38 39.73
C THR A 57 -27.06 18.19 38.26
N THR A 58 -27.75 17.10 37.90
CA THR A 58 -28.12 16.80 36.51
C THR A 58 -29.47 17.40 36.11
N GLY A 59 -30.29 17.80 37.09
CA GLY A 59 -31.67 18.24 36.90
C GLY A 59 -32.63 17.10 36.52
N ARG A 60 -32.23 15.84 36.71
CA ARG A 60 -32.98 14.65 36.26
C ARG A 60 -33.44 13.78 37.44
N TRP A 61 -34.45 12.96 37.22
CA TRP A 61 -34.93 11.99 38.20
C TRP A 61 -34.28 10.62 38.01
N ASP A 62 -33.58 10.15 39.04
CA ASP A 62 -33.10 8.78 39.15
C ASP A 62 -34.26 7.88 39.62
N ILE A 63 -34.37 6.67 39.06
CA ILE A 63 -35.42 5.68 39.36
C ILE A 63 -34.73 4.36 39.67
N THR A 64 -35.08 3.71 40.78
CA THR A 64 -34.68 2.33 41.04
C THR A 64 -35.90 1.45 41.21
N VAL A 65 -35.94 0.29 40.55
CA VAL A 65 -36.94 -0.76 40.76
C VAL A 65 -36.22 -2.05 41.16
N THR A 66 -36.60 -2.61 42.31
CA THR A 66 -36.06 -3.88 42.81
C THR A 66 -37.17 -4.92 42.85
N LEU A 67 -36.96 -6.05 42.18
CA LEU A 67 -37.89 -7.17 42.13
C LEU A 67 -37.42 -8.29 43.06
N THR A 68 -38.34 -8.86 43.84
CA THR A 68 -38.07 -9.88 44.87
C THR A 68 -39.14 -10.97 44.93
N GLY A 69 -38.83 -12.07 45.61
CA GLY A 69 -39.72 -13.21 45.76
C GLY A 69 -39.74 -14.12 44.52
N SER A 70 -40.75 -14.99 44.46
CA SER A 70 -40.85 -16.07 43.47
C SER A 70 -42.03 -15.84 42.52
N PRO A 71 -41.88 -14.99 41.48
CA PRO A 71 -42.90 -14.83 40.46
C PRO A 71 -43.06 -16.13 39.65
N THR A 72 -44.24 -16.29 39.06
CA THR A 72 -44.65 -17.46 38.23
C THR A 72 -44.61 -17.16 36.73
N SER A 73 -44.28 -15.92 36.35
CA SER A 73 -44.14 -15.44 34.98
C SER A 73 -43.15 -14.27 34.93
N ASN A 74 -42.59 -13.97 33.76
CA ASN A 74 -41.60 -12.91 33.58
C ASN A 74 -42.13 -11.54 34.07
N PRO A 75 -41.56 -10.95 35.13
CA PRO A 75 -41.97 -9.64 35.59
C PRO A 75 -41.63 -8.58 34.54
N THR A 76 -42.59 -7.68 34.27
CA THR A 76 -42.44 -6.62 33.26
C THR A 76 -42.51 -5.24 33.92
N ILE A 77 -41.47 -4.44 33.71
CA ILE A 77 -41.40 -3.04 34.13
C ILE A 77 -41.61 -2.17 32.89
N THR A 78 -42.57 -1.25 32.96
CA THR A 78 -42.83 -0.26 31.89
C THR A 78 -42.75 1.14 32.48
N ILE A 79 -41.73 1.89 32.07
CA ILE A 79 -41.54 3.30 32.41
C ILE A 79 -42.07 4.12 31.24
N THR A 80 -43.00 5.02 31.53
CA THR A 80 -43.60 5.90 30.52
C THR A 80 -43.53 7.36 30.91
N GLY A 81 -43.33 8.26 29.94
CA GLY A 81 -43.28 9.70 30.18
C GLY A 81 -43.46 10.53 28.90
N GLY A 82 -43.45 11.85 29.02
CA GLY A 82 -43.51 12.75 27.85
C GLY A 82 -42.17 12.91 27.12
N SER A 83 -42.22 13.40 25.88
CA SER A 83 -41.03 13.75 25.07
C SER A 83 -40.18 14.89 25.67
N ASN A 84 -40.70 15.61 26.66
CA ASN A 84 -40.00 16.68 27.36
C ASN A 84 -39.36 16.20 28.68
N ILE A 85 -39.47 14.90 29.00
CA ILE A 85 -38.96 14.32 30.25
C ILE A 85 -37.58 13.71 30.02
N MET A 86 -36.58 14.24 30.72
CA MET A 86 -35.24 13.65 30.83
C MET A 86 -35.15 12.79 32.09
N LEU A 87 -34.97 11.48 31.92
CA LEU A 87 -34.67 10.57 33.02
C LEU A 87 -33.17 10.62 33.37
N GLY A 88 -32.86 10.42 34.65
CA GLY A 88 -31.49 10.28 35.15
C GLY A 88 -30.99 8.85 34.95
N ARG A 89 -30.50 8.22 36.02
CA ARG A 89 -30.19 6.80 36.07
C ARG A 89 -31.47 6.00 36.36
N VAL A 90 -31.83 5.11 35.45
CA VAL A 90 -32.81 4.04 35.68
C VAL A 90 -32.04 2.78 36.06
N ARG A 91 -32.24 2.30 37.29
CA ARG A 91 -31.70 1.02 37.77
C ARG A 91 -32.81 -0.01 37.95
N VAL A 92 -32.62 -1.20 37.42
CA VAL A 92 -33.53 -2.33 37.60
C VAL A 92 -32.76 -3.49 38.21
N GLN A 93 -33.03 -3.83 39.47
CA GLN A 93 -32.40 -4.95 40.15
C GLN A 93 -33.34 -6.15 40.22
N ASN A 94 -33.03 -7.20 39.46
CA ASN A 94 -33.77 -8.46 39.51
C ASN A 94 -33.15 -9.43 40.53
N ASN A 95 -33.84 -9.66 41.65
CA ASN A 95 -33.50 -10.66 42.66
C ASN A 95 -34.54 -11.80 42.68
N THR A 96 -35.22 -12.04 41.57
CA THR A 96 -36.18 -13.15 41.38
C THR A 96 -35.57 -14.27 40.54
N ALA A 97 -36.16 -15.47 40.56
CA ALA A 97 -35.69 -16.64 39.82
C ALA A 97 -36.16 -16.70 38.34
N ILE A 98 -36.55 -15.56 37.74
CA ILE A 98 -37.02 -15.47 36.34
C ILE A 98 -36.57 -14.13 35.72
N ASP A 99 -36.20 -14.14 34.44
CA ASP A 99 -35.86 -12.94 33.67
C ASP A 99 -36.92 -11.83 33.73
N CYS A 100 -36.48 -10.60 34.01
CA CYS A 100 -37.29 -9.39 33.95
C CYS A 100 -37.25 -8.74 32.56
N ARG A 101 -38.39 -8.25 32.08
CA ARG A 101 -38.53 -7.45 30.86
C ARG A 101 -38.68 -5.96 31.21
N VAL A 102 -37.94 -5.09 30.53
CA VAL A 102 -37.98 -3.64 30.77
C VAL A 102 -38.27 -2.89 29.48
N ASN A 103 -39.28 -2.01 29.54
CA ASN A 103 -39.67 -1.11 28.46
C ASN A 103 -39.60 0.34 28.96
N ILE A 104 -38.90 1.22 28.25
CA ILE A 104 -38.81 2.66 28.53
C ILE A 104 -39.26 3.38 27.26
N ARG A 105 -40.41 4.08 27.31
CA ARG A 105 -41.05 4.65 26.11
C ARG A 105 -41.92 5.86 26.42
N GLY A 106 -42.22 6.66 25.41
CA GLY A 106 -43.11 7.81 25.53
C GLY A 106 -44.60 7.45 25.65
N THR A 107 -45.39 8.41 26.12
CA THR A 107 -46.86 8.34 26.15
C THR A 107 -47.54 8.91 24.90
N SER A 108 -46.80 9.59 24.03
CA SER A 108 -47.32 10.19 22.79
C SER A 108 -47.43 9.17 21.64
N ALA A 109 -48.07 9.56 20.53
CA ALA A 109 -48.16 8.74 19.32
C ALA A 109 -46.79 8.37 18.70
N LEU A 110 -45.73 9.13 19.00
CA LEU A 110 -44.35 8.83 18.60
C LEU A 110 -43.62 7.91 19.60
N GLY A 111 -44.20 7.64 20.77
CA GLY A 111 -43.70 6.61 21.69
C GLY A 111 -42.32 6.87 22.31
N ARG A 112 -41.81 8.11 22.36
CA ARG A 112 -40.46 8.46 22.89
C ARG A 112 -40.50 9.33 24.15
N ILE A 113 -39.61 9.06 25.13
CA ILE A 113 -39.29 10.00 26.23
C ILE A 113 -38.26 11.05 25.76
N GLY A 114 -38.00 12.09 26.55
CA GLY A 114 -37.00 13.11 26.17
C GLY A 114 -35.57 12.58 26.08
N GLY A 115 -35.14 11.79 27.06
CA GLY A 115 -33.78 11.21 27.10
C GLY A 115 -33.51 10.46 28.40
N LEU A 116 -32.34 9.82 28.50
CA LEU A 116 -32.00 8.95 29.63
C LEU A 116 -30.52 9.09 30.03
N GLY A 117 -30.23 9.42 31.27
CA GLY A 117 -28.85 9.51 31.78
C GLY A 117 -28.10 8.17 31.79
N ALA A 118 -28.71 7.10 32.31
CA ALA A 118 -28.16 5.75 32.18
C ALA A 118 -29.22 4.66 32.44
N PHE A 119 -29.04 3.47 31.86
CA PHE A 119 -29.74 2.24 32.26
C PHE A 119 -28.77 1.24 32.90
N ASP A 120 -29.15 0.67 34.05
CA ASP A 120 -28.30 -0.26 34.82
C ASP A 120 -29.11 -1.44 35.41
N LYS A 121 -28.73 -2.67 35.05
CA LYS A 121 -29.27 -3.93 35.62
C LYS A 121 -28.91 -4.18 37.10
N GLY A 122 -28.10 -3.31 37.71
CA GLY A 122 -27.63 -3.45 39.08
C GLY A 122 -26.79 -4.72 39.30
N THR A 123 -26.69 -5.13 40.57
CA THR A 123 -25.99 -6.35 40.98
C THR A 123 -26.94 -7.56 41.00
N SER A 124 -27.75 -7.73 39.94
CA SER A 124 -28.77 -8.79 39.86
C SER A 124 -28.18 -10.19 40.05
N GLY A 125 -29.01 -11.12 40.54
CA GLY A 125 -28.60 -12.49 40.87
C GLY A 125 -28.34 -13.37 39.64
N THR A 126 -28.74 -14.64 39.72
CA THR A 126 -28.64 -15.61 38.61
C THR A 126 -29.36 -15.13 37.33
N ASP A 127 -30.45 -14.40 37.51
CA ASP A 127 -31.46 -14.10 36.50
C ASP A 127 -31.32 -12.72 35.86
N LYS A 128 -31.87 -12.58 34.64
CA LYS A 128 -31.48 -11.51 33.72
C LYS A 128 -32.40 -10.29 33.77
N VAL A 129 -31.86 -9.15 33.36
CA VAL A 129 -32.60 -7.92 33.06
C VAL A 129 -32.54 -7.65 31.55
N LEU A 130 -33.67 -7.82 30.89
CA LEU A 130 -33.82 -7.68 29.43
C LEU A 130 -34.40 -6.31 29.12
N LEU A 131 -33.60 -5.40 28.57
CA LEU A 131 -34.08 -4.13 28.02
C LEU A 131 -34.66 -4.42 26.64
N LEU A 132 -35.99 -4.48 26.54
CA LEU A 132 -36.72 -4.89 25.32
C LEU A 132 -37.29 -3.72 24.50
N GLN A 133 -37.40 -2.53 25.11
CA GLN A 133 -37.72 -1.28 24.43
C GLN A 133 -37.01 -0.14 25.15
N LEU A 134 -36.27 0.70 24.42
CA LEU A 134 -35.82 2.01 24.89
C LEU A 134 -35.98 3.01 23.76
N TYR A 135 -36.99 3.88 23.88
CA TYR A 135 -37.36 4.86 22.86
C TYR A 135 -37.18 6.29 23.40
N THR A 136 -36.23 7.04 22.87
CA THR A 136 -35.90 8.42 23.29
C THR A 136 -35.94 9.41 22.12
N ALA A 137 -36.22 10.67 22.39
CA ALA A 137 -36.23 11.75 21.41
C ALA A 137 -34.85 12.42 21.29
N GLY A 138 -34.16 12.61 22.42
CA GLY A 138 -32.78 13.05 22.53
C GLY A 138 -31.86 11.96 23.06
N ASP A 139 -30.80 12.39 23.74
CA ASP A 139 -29.64 11.55 24.03
C ASP A 139 -29.88 10.48 25.11
N VAL A 140 -29.09 9.41 25.01
CA VAL A 140 -28.87 8.44 26.08
C VAL A 140 -27.42 8.55 26.55
N GLY A 141 -27.21 8.50 27.87
CA GLY A 141 -25.95 8.76 28.52
C GLY A 141 -25.93 10.07 29.31
N TYR A 142 -24.96 10.15 30.20
CA TYR A 142 -24.44 11.42 30.66
C TYR A 142 -23.33 11.85 29.70
N ASP A 143 -23.09 13.15 29.62
CA ASP A 143 -21.86 13.70 29.08
C ASP A 143 -20.64 13.05 29.76
N ARG A 144 -19.60 12.77 28.97
CA ARG A 144 -18.35 12.17 29.48
C ARG A 144 -17.47 13.20 30.21
N GLU A 145 -17.96 14.44 30.39
CA GLU A 145 -17.31 15.46 31.21
C GLU A 145 -17.30 15.00 32.67
N ALA A 146 -16.11 14.81 33.22
CA ALA A 146 -15.94 14.21 34.53
C ALA A 146 -16.56 15.10 35.63
N PRO A 147 -17.31 14.53 36.60
CA PRO A 147 -17.62 15.25 37.82
C PRO A 147 -16.30 15.65 38.50
N PRO A 148 -16.19 16.82 39.17
CA PRO A 148 -14.92 17.32 39.71
C PRO A 148 -14.16 16.40 40.69
N ASN A 149 -14.78 15.33 41.17
CA ASN A 149 -14.16 14.25 41.95
C ASN A 149 -14.79 12.86 41.66
N GLY A 150 -15.28 12.62 40.43
CA GLY A 150 -15.99 11.39 40.08
C GLY A 150 -15.22 10.49 39.11
N THR A 151 -14.97 9.24 39.52
CA THR A 151 -14.57 8.17 38.58
C THR A 151 -15.55 8.14 37.40
N PRO A 152 -15.09 8.03 36.14
CA PRO A 152 -15.96 8.04 34.97
C PRO A 152 -17.16 7.12 35.14
N GLY A 153 -18.35 7.68 34.93
CA GLY A 153 -19.61 6.97 35.13
C GLY A 153 -19.64 5.66 34.34
N GLY A 154 -20.28 4.63 34.92
CA GLY A 154 -20.44 3.34 34.25
C GLY A 154 -21.15 3.46 32.89
N PRO A 155 -21.15 2.38 32.08
CA PRO A 155 -21.77 2.35 30.76
C PRO A 155 -23.19 2.92 30.80
N ALA A 156 -23.50 3.72 29.79
CA ALA A 156 -24.78 4.41 29.69
C ALA A 156 -25.95 3.44 29.46
N ILE A 157 -25.69 2.25 28.90
CA ILE A 157 -26.60 1.11 28.99
C ILE A 157 -25.84 -0.13 29.46
N ARG A 158 -26.26 -0.71 30.59
CA ARG A 158 -25.86 -2.04 31.06
C ARG A 158 -27.09 -2.89 31.31
N ALA A 159 -27.37 -3.81 30.39
CA ALA A 159 -28.43 -4.80 30.50
C ALA A 159 -27.84 -6.21 30.32
N ASP A 160 -28.60 -7.25 30.66
CA ASP A 160 -28.22 -8.62 30.28
C ASP A 160 -28.55 -8.89 28.81
N MET A 161 -29.61 -8.28 28.29
CA MET A 161 -29.94 -8.26 26.87
C MET A 161 -30.39 -6.84 26.50
N ILE A 162 -29.89 -6.34 25.37
CA ILE A 162 -30.30 -5.07 24.76
C ILE A 162 -31.07 -5.42 23.48
N TYR A 163 -32.33 -5.03 23.39
CA TYR A 163 -33.16 -5.30 22.23
C TYR A 163 -34.07 -4.11 21.92
N ASN A 164 -34.16 -3.76 20.64
CA ASN A 164 -35.12 -2.80 20.09
C ASN A 164 -35.03 -1.41 20.73
N LEU A 165 -33.92 -0.72 20.42
CA LEU A 165 -33.59 0.64 20.82
C LEU A 165 -33.87 1.61 19.67
N ASP A 166 -34.52 2.72 19.99
CA ASP A 166 -34.78 3.83 19.07
C ASP A 166 -34.39 5.14 19.78
N ILE A 167 -33.13 5.52 19.63
CA ILE A 167 -32.53 6.69 20.26
C ILE A 167 -32.54 7.83 19.25
N GLY A 168 -33.37 8.84 19.43
CA GLY A 168 -33.46 9.98 18.52
C GLY A 168 -32.22 10.89 18.53
N GLY A 169 -31.53 10.98 19.68
CA GLY A 169 -30.27 11.70 19.82
C GLY A 169 -29.03 10.80 19.70
N SER A 170 -27.96 11.19 20.40
CA SER A 170 -26.70 10.46 20.48
C SER A 170 -26.65 9.50 21.67
N MET A 171 -25.76 8.52 21.57
CA MET A 171 -25.40 7.57 22.61
C MET A 171 -24.04 7.98 23.20
N LEU A 172 -24.04 8.73 24.30
CA LEU A 172 -22.87 9.45 24.86
C LEU A 172 -21.88 8.56 25.62
N GLY A 173 -22.19 7.28 25.83
CA GLY A 173 -21.37 6.34 26.60
C GLY A 173 -21.57 4.89 26.15
N ASP A 174 -20.88 3.96 26.81
CA ASP A 174 -20.77 2.59 26.31
C ASP A 174 -22.10 1.80 26.45
N MET A 175 -22.37 0.92 25.49
CA MET A 175 -23.48 -0.04 25.51
C MET A 175 -22.96 -1.44 25.83
N VAL A 176 -23.50 -2.06 26.89
CA VAL A 176 -23.03 -3.35 27.40
C VAL A 176 -24.21 -4.31 27.58
N SER A 177 -24.21 -5.41 26.81
CA SER A 177 -25.17 -6.52 26.90
C SER A 177 -24.47 -7.74 27.51
N THR A 178 -24.75 -8.10 28.77
CA THR A 178 -23.90 -9.03 29.53
C THR A 178 -24.23 -10.51 29.45
N ALA A 179 -25.41 -10.93 28.96
CA ALA A 179 -25.75 -12.36 28.93
C ALA A 179 -25.13 -13.08 27.75
N ALA A 180 -24.57 -14.26 28.02
CA ALA A 180 -24.13 -15.18 27.00
C ALA A 180 -25.34 -15.72 26.20
N GLY A 181 -25.15 -15.93 24.89
CA GLY A 181 -26.17 -16.48 23.99
C GLY A 181 -27.36 -15.56 23.70
N ARG A 182 -27.31 -14.28 24.07
CA ARG A 182 -28.40 -13.30 23.81
C ARG A 182 -27.89 -12.12 23.01
N SER A 183 -28.14 -12.16 21.70
CA SER A 183 -27.79 -11.09 20.77
C SER A 183 -28.36 -9.74 21.17
N MET A 184 -27.62 -8.70 20.79
CA MET A 184 -28.14 -7.33 20.74
C MET A 184 -28.85 -7.13 19.40
N GLY A 185 -30.14 -6.78 19.43
CA GLY A 185 -30.96 -6.67 18.22
C GLY A 185 -31.65 -5.32 18.06
N ASN A 186 -31.84 -4.90 16.81
CA ASN A 186 -32.59 -3.70 16.42
C ASN A 186 -32.19 -2.43 17.18
N VAL A 187 -30.94 -1.99 17.06
CA VAL A 187 -30.47 -0.73 17.67
C VAL A 187 -30.38 0.36 16.60
N TYR A 188 -31.13 1.43 16.80
CA TYR A 188 -31.13 2.64 15.96
C TYR A 188 -30.73 3.86 16.79
N ILE A 189 -29.75 4.64 16.30
CA ILE A 189 -29.25 5.85 16.95
C ILE A 189 -29.25 7.00 15.93
N GLY A 190 -30.07 8.03 16.13
CA GLY A 190 -30.24 9.17 15.23
C GLY A 190 -29.06 10.14 15.21
N GLY A 191 -28.32 10.22 16.31
CA GLY A 191 -27.08 10.97 16.44
C GLY A 191 -25.84 10.07 16.36
N ASN A 192 -24.82 10.40 17.16
CA ASN A 192 -23.54 9.69 17.20
C ASN A 192 -23.52 8.58 18.26
N LEU A 193 -22.64 7.60 18.11
CA LEU A 193 -22.26 6.65 19.14
C LEU A 193 -20.85 6.99 19.66
N LEU A 194 -20.78 7.57 20.86
CA LEU A 194 -19.55 8.06 21.48
C LEU A 194 -18.90 7.07 22.47
N GLY A 195 -19.58 5.95 22.72
CA GLY A 195 -19.11 4.85 23.55
C GLY A 195 -18.79 3.58 22.76
N GLY A 196 -18.10 2.66 23.41
CA GLY A 196 -17.89 1.31 22.90
C GLY A 196 -19.15 0.45 22.98
N VAL A 197 -19.10 -0.69 22.30
CA VAL A 197 -20.13 -1.75 22.37
C VAL A 197 -19.46 -3.01 22.89
N SER A 198 -20.05 -3.66 23.88
CA SER A 198 -19.58 -4.97 24.35
C SER A 198 -20.76 -5.90 24.60
N ILE A 199 -20.72 -7.08 23.99
CA ILE A 199 -21.75 -8.11 24.16
C ILE A 199 -21.19 -9.37 24.82
N GLY A 200 -22.08 -10.18 25.40
CA GLY A 200 -21.73 -11.42 26.08
C GLY A 200 -21.20 -12.49 25.12
N SER A 201 -20.66 -13.58 25.69
CA SER A 201 -20.12 -14.68 24.88
C SER A 201 -21.21 -15.38 24.08
N ASN A 202 -20.90 -15.79 22.84
CA ASN A 202 -21.87 -16.44 21.93
C ASN A 202 -23.11 -15.57 21.61
N ALA A 203 -23.05 -14.26 21.80
CA ALA A 203 -24.06 -13.30 21.39
C ALA A 203 -23.61 -12.57 20.11
N SER A 204 -24.55 -12.13 19.28
CA SER A 204 -24.28 -11.35 18.06
C SER A 204 -24.77 -9.91 18.16
N ILE A 205 -24.27 -9.03 17.29
CA ILE A 205 -24.94 -7.76 16.95
C ILE A 205 -25.80 -8.06 15.73
N ASP A 206 -27.10 -8.25 15.92
CA ASP A 206 -27.99 -8.57 14.80
C ASP A 206 -28.15 -7.34 13.89
N HIS A 207 -28.37 -6.16 14.49
CA HIS A 207 -28.55 -4.89 13.77
C HIS A 207 -28.16 -3.69 14.66
N LEU A 208 -27.16 -2.92 14.22
CA LEU A 208 -26.77 -1.62 14.78
C LEU A 208 -26.65 -0.58 13.63
N ASP A 209 -27.65 0.30 13.53
CA ASP A 209 -27.65 1.44 12.60
C ASP A 209 -27.46 2.74 13.41
N VAL A 210 -26.42 3.49 13.06
CA VAL A 210 -26.15 4.84 13.56
C VAL A 210 -26.29 5.82 12.39
N PHE A 211 -27.07 6.88 12.54
CA PHE A 211 -27.25 7.88 11.48
C PHE A 211 -26.13 8.92 11.48
N GLY A 212 -25.51 9.18 12.63
CA GLY A 212 -24.26 9.92 12.76
C GLY A 212 -23.02 9.02 12.78
N ASP A 213 -21.95 9.50 13.42
CA ASP A 213 -20.66 8.80 13.51
C ASP A 213 -20.62 7.79 14.66
N ILE A 214 -19.89 6.70 14.47
CA ILE A 214 -19.38 5.86 15.56
C ILE A 214 -17.94 6.28 15.83
N ARG A 215 -17.63 6.98 16.93
CA ARG A 215 -16.27 7.44 17.29
C ARG A 215 -16.24 8.00 18.70
N ARG A 216 -15.08 8.02 19.37
CA ARG A 216 -14.93 8.77 20.63
C ARG A 216 -15.07 10.29 20.39
N SER A 217 -15.28 11.04 21.46
CA SER A 217 -15.44 12.50 21.42
C SER A 217 -14.22 13.28 20.89
N ASP A 218 -13.02 12.71 21.07
CA ASP A 218 -11.74 13.18 20.51
C ASP A 218 -11.53 12.76 19.03
N GLY A 219 -12.40 11.88 18.50
CA GLY A 219 -12.30 11.31 17.16
C GLY A 219 -11.60 9.95 17.09
N GLU A 220 -11.01 9.46 18.20
CA GLU A 220 -10.31 8.18 18.25
C GLU A 220 -11.27 6.97 18.17
N PRO A 221 -10.78 5.78 17.77
CA PRO A 221 -11.61 4.60 17.67
C PRO A 221 -12.28 4.15 18.99
N VAL A 222 -13.59 3.88 18.95
CA VAL A 222 -14.28 3.14 20.03
C VAL A 222 -13.93 1.65 19.98
N ALA A 223 -14.17 0.89 21.05
CA ALA A 223 -14.04 -0.56 21.03
C ALA A 223 -15.40 -1.22 20.76
N ILE A 224 -15.46 -2.18 19.82
CA ILE A 224 -16.65 -3.01 19.57
C ILE A 224 -16.24 -4.47 19.74
N ASN A 225 -16.67 -5.09 20.84
CA ASN A 225 -16.27 -6.44 21.24
C ASN A 225 -17.45 -7.42 21.10
N VAL A 226 -17.28 -8.44 20.25
CA VAL A 226 -18.28 -9.46 19.90
C VAL A 226 -17.69 -10.87 20.13
N PRO A 227 -17.46 -11.28 21.39
CA PRO A 227 -16.75 -12.52 21.72
C PRO A 227 -17.59 -13.77 21.37
N GLY A 228 -17.28 -14.41 20.24
CA GLY A 228 -17.87 -15.69 19.83
C GLY A 228 -19.21 -15.59 19.11
N GLY A 229 -19.55 -14.42 18.55
CA GLY A 229 -20.73 -14.26 17.70
C GLY A 229 -20.46 -13.41 16.46
N HIS A 230 -21.53 -12.94 15.84
CA HIS A 230 -21.50 -12.32 14.51
C HIS A 230 -21.91 -10.84 14.56
N ILE A 231 -21.62 -10.12 13.47
CA ILE A 231 -22.24 -8.84 13.16
C ILE A 231 -23.13 -9.08 11.94
N GLY A 232 -24.44 -9.16 12.16
CA GLY A 232 -25.45 -9.19 11.11
C GLY A 232 -25.42 -7.88 10.31
N ARG A 233 -25.50 -6.74 11.02
CA ARG A 233 -25.41 -5.42 10.40
C ARG A 233 -24.78 -4.38 11.33
N LEU A 234 -23.79 -3.67 10.78
CA LEU A 234 -23.20 -2.47 11.36
C LEU A 234 -23.16 -1.35 10.30
N LYS A 235 -23.86 -0.25 10.55
CA LYS A 235 -23.98 0.87 9.63
C LYS A 235 -23.81 2.21 10.35
N ALA A 236 -23.05 3.15 9.76
CA ALA A 236 -22.88 4.51 10.28
C ALA A 236 -22.75 5.60 9.18
N ALA A 237 -22.68 6.87 9.56
CA ALA A 237 -22.13 7.93 8.69
C ALA A 237 -20.65 7.66 8.42
N SER A 238 -19.85 7.67 9.49
CA SER A 238 -18.43 7.31 9.57
C SER A 238 -18.22 6.30 10.71
N ILE A 239 -17.20 5.45 10.61
CA ILE A 239 -16.84 4.52 11.69
C ILE A 239 -15.37 4.76 12.07
N ALA A 240 -15.12 5.18 13.30
CA ALA A 240 -13.82 5.04 13.97
C ALA A 240 -14.00 4.00 15.07
N ALA A 241 -13.59 2.76 14.81
CA ALA A 241 -13.74 1.66 15.74
C ALA A 241 -12.64 0.59 15.57
N ASN A 242 -12.20 0.03 16.70
CA ASN A 242 -11.46 -1.21 16.76
C ASN A 242 -12.47 -2.32 17.09
N ILE A 243 -12.70 -3.20 16.12
CA ILE A 243 -13.79 -4.17 16.12
C ILE A 243 -13.19 -5.57 16.20
N VAL A 244 -13.52 -6.32 17.25
CA VAL A 244 -12.97 -7.65 17.50
C VAL A 244 -14.11 -8.66 17.67
N LEU A 245 -14.18 -9.62 16.75
CA LEU A 245 -15.06 -10.78 16.84
C LEU A 245 -14.27 -12.00 17.32
N GLY A 246 -14.89 -12.84 18.14
CA GLY A 246 -14.27 -14.10 18.58
C GLY A 246 -14.14 -15.14 17.45
N PRO A 247 -13.52 -16.31 17.74
CA PRO A 247 -13.38 -17.41 16.77
C PRO A 247 -14.73 -17.84 16.18
N GLY A 248 -14.79 -18.03 14.87
CA GLY A 248 -16.03 -18.29 14.13
C GLY A 248 -16.86 -17.04 13.82
N GLY A 249 -16.44 -15.86 14.29
CA GLY A 249 -17.15 -14.60 14.09
C GLY A 249 -17.21 -14.17 12.62
N VAL A 250 -18.39 -13.71 12.20
CA VAL A 250 -18.71 -13.33 10.82
C VAL A 250 -19.22 -11.90 10.81
N VAL A 251 -18.79 -11.10 9.84
CA VAL A 251 -19.47 -9.84 9.49
C VAL A 251 -20.23 -10.04 8.18
N HIS A 252 -21.54 -9.77 8.20
CA HIS A 252 -22.45 -9.95 7.07
C HIS A 252 -22.67 -8.64 6.29
N HIS A 253 -23.04 -7.55 6.99
CA HIS A 253 -23.18 -6.22 6.42
C HIS A 253 -22.38 -5.20 7.25
N PHE A 254 -21.41 -4.56 6.61
CA PHE A 254 -20.67 -3.40 7.12
C PHE A 254 -20.80 -2.23 6.15
N GLU A 255 -21.16 -1.04 6.64
CA GLU A 255 -21.39 0.13 5.78
C GLU A 255 -21.09 1.47 6.47
N THR A 256 -20.17 2.25 5.91
CA THR A 256 -20.17 3.71 6.11
C THR A 256 -20.95 4.36 4.96
N THR A 257 -21.75 5.39 5.24
CA THR A 257 -22.65 6.00 4.25
C THR A 257 -22.13 7.31 3.66
N SER A 258 -21.24 8.00 4.37
CA SER A 258 -20.70 9.30 3.93
C SER A 258 -19.28 9.59 4.40
N GLY A 259 -18.74 8.80 5.34
CA GLY A 259 -17.43 8.98 5.94
C GLY A 259 -16.48 7.78 5.79
N ASP A 260 -15.35 7.90 6.47
CA ASP A 260 -14.25 6.93 6.46
C ASP A 260 -14.53 5.73 7.38
N PHE A 261 -13.75 4.65 7.21
CA PHE A 261 -13.54 3.65 8.27
C PHE A 261 -12.11 3.76 8.82
N ARG A 262 -11.99 4.07 10.12
CA ARG A 262 -10.73 4.20 10.87
C ARG A 262 -10.64 3.17 12.00
N GLY A 263 -9.46 2.62 12.23
CA GLY A 263 -9.21 1.66 13.33
C GLY A 263 -8.87 0.25 12.83
N SER A 264 -9.63 -0.76 13.24
CA SER A 264 -9.40 -2.14 12.80
C SER A 264 -10.65 -3.02 12.82
N LEU A 265 -10.63 -4.08 12.02
CA LEU A 265 -11.58 -5.19 12.09
C LEU A 265 -10.82 -6.53 12.16
N GLU A 266 -11.03 -7.27 13.24
CA GLU A 266 -10.59 -8.64 13.42
C GLU A 266 -11.81 -9.57 13.41
N ALA A 267 -11.87 -10.49 12.46
CA ALA A 267 -12.96 -11.47 12.34
C ALA A 267 -12.48 -12.79 11.77
N THR A 268 -13.34 -13.81 11.75
CA THR A 268 -13.03 -15.08 11.06
C THR A 268 -13.39 -14.98 9.57
N PHE A 269 -14.57 -14.42 9.24
CA PHE A 269 -15.04 -14.24 7.87
C PHE A 269 -15.67 -12.86 7.64
N LEU A 270 -15.58 -12.37 6.40
CA LEU A 270 -16.64 -11.56 5.81
C LEU A 270 -17.49 -12.50 4.96
N PHE A 271 -18.74 -12.81 5.37
CA PHE A 271 -19.53 -13.88 4.75
C PHE A 271 -21.04 -13.69 4.93
N GLU A 272 -21.82 -14.32 4.04
CA GLU A 272 -23.27 -14.40 4.16
C GLU A 272 -23.69 -15.26 5.36
N PHE A 273 -24.50 -14.71 6.26
CA PHE A 273 -25.04 -15.44 7.41
C PHE A 273 -26.54 -15.15 7.52
N GLY A 274 -27.36 -16.20 7.59
CA GLY A 274 -28.81 -16.09 7.44
C GLY A 274 -29.26 -16.00 5.98
N THR A 275 -30.52 -15.60 5.76
CA THR A 275 -31.18 -15.59 4.44
C THR A 275 -31.82 -14.25 4.07
N SER A 276 -31.59 -13.19 4.86
CA SER A 276 -32.29 -11.90 4.71
C SER A 276 -31.32 -10.71 4.72
N GLY A 277 -30.61 -10.51 3.62
CA GLY A 277 -29.73 -9.37 3.41
C GLY A 277 -28.89 -9.54 2.15
N SER A 278 -28.42 -8.43 1.56
CA SER A 278 -27.36 -8.47 0.55
C SER A 278 -26.04 -8.21 1.26
N PRO A 279 -25.25 -9.25 1.59
CA PRO A 279 -24.00 -9.09 2.32
C PRO A 279 -23.01 -8.21 1.54
N ARG A 280 -22.40 -7.25 2.23
CA ARG A 280 -21.52 -6.24 1.63
C ARG A 280 -20.61 -5.58 2.67
N PHE A 281 -19.45 -5.14 2.20
CA PHE A 281 -18.52 -4.31 2.95
C PHE A 281 -18.29 -3.02 2.17
N ILE A 282 -18.93 -1.93 2.58
CA ILE A 282 -18.88 -0.64 1.89
C ILE A 282 -18.27 0.44 2.78
N ILE A 283 -17.23 1.10 2.28
CA ILE A 283 -16.70 2.34 2.83
C ILE A 283 -17.03 3.45 1.84
N ALA A 284 -17.81 4.46 2.24
CA ALA A 284 -18.22 5.55 1.36
C ALA A 284 -17.06 6.47 0.94
N ARG A 285 -16.02 6.58 1.78
CA ARG A 285 -14.82 7.40 1.53
C ARG A 285 -13.54 6.58 1.70
N ASP A 286 -12.66 7.01 2.60
CA ASP A 286 -11.33 6.47 2.75
C ASP A 286 -11.34 5.29 3.73
N LEU A 287 -10.65 4.20 3.37
CA LEU A 287 -10.33 3.12 4.29
C LEU A 287 -8.97 3.44 4.93
N ASP A 288 -9.01 3.70 6.23
CA ASP A 288 -7.87 4.04 7.09
C ASP A 288 -7.85 3.09 8.30
N ALA A 289 -7.97 1.80 8.00
CA ALA A 289 -8.06 0.71 8.96
C ALA A 289 -7.43 -0.57 8.42
N SER A 290 -6.96 -1.43 9.32
CA SER A 290 -6.59 -2.82 8.98
C SER A 290 -7.81 -3.74 9.05
N LEU A 291 -7.91 -4.68 8.10
CA LEU A 291 -8.84 -5.81 8.15
C LEU A 291 -8.00 -7.09 8.32
N SER A 292 -8.21 -7.87 9.39
CA SER A 292 -7.50 -9.13 9.63
C SER A 292 -8.49 -10.28 9.75
N LEU A 293 -8.44 -11.21 8.80
CA LEU A 293 -9.41 -12.29 8.67
C LEU A 293 -8.72 -13.65 8.72
N SER A 294 -9.00 -14.43 9.77
CA SER A 294 -8.37 -15.74 9.98
C SER A 294 -8.83 -16.82 8.99
N THR A 295 -9.78 -16.53 8.10
CA THR A 295 -10.13 -17.40 6.97
C THR A 295 -10.26 -16.67 5.64
N ALA A 296 -11.46 -16.23 5.23
CA ALA A 296 -11.74 -15.77 3.86
C ALA A 296 -12.70 -14.58 3.79
N ILE A 297 -12.51 -13.76 2.77
CA ILE A 297 -13.47 -12.76 2.30
C ILE A 297 -14.39 -13.40 1.26
N ARG A 298 -15.70 -13.27 1.47
CA ARG A 298 -16.76 -13.86 0.62
C ARG A 298 -17.93 -12.90 0.39
N VAL A 299 -17.67 -11.60 0.52
CA VAL A 299 -18.61 -10.50 0.23
C VAL A 299 -17.90 -9.49 -0.66
N PRO A 300 -18.63 -8.73 -1.51
CA PRO A 300 -18.04 -7.61 -2.23
C PRO A 300 -17.49 -6.57 -1.27
N ILE A 301 -16.29 -6.06 -1.57
CA ILE A 301 -15.67 -4.92 -0.91
C ILE A 301 -15.73 -3.73 -1.85
N THR A 302 -16.17 -2.58 -1.35
CA THR A 302 -16.16 -1.31 -2.11
C THR A 302 -15.63 -0.19 -1.22
N ILE A 303 -14.56 0.45 -1.67
CA ILE A 303 -13.94 1.63 -1.04
C ILE A 303 -14.17 2.81 -1.99
N GLY A 304 -15.01 3.75 -1.58
CA GLY A 304 -15.49 4.87 -2.38
C GLY A 304 -14.44 5.94 -2.67
N ARG A 305 -13.27 5.88 -2.02
CA ARG A 305 -12.14 6.76 -2.26
C ARG A 305 -10.80 5.99 -2.11
N HIS A 306 -9.89 6.36 -1.22
CA HIS A 306 -8.56 5.74 -1.10
C HIS A 306 -8.53 4.58 -0.10
N PHE A 307 -7.69 3.56 -0.33
CA PHE A 307 -7.19 2.68 0.73
C PHE A 307 -5.82 3.19 1.15
N THR A 308 -5.76 3.89 2.28
CA THR A 308 -4.59 4.67 2.72
C THR A 308 -3.44 3.78 3.22
N ALA A 309 -2.20 4.28 3.17
CA ALA A 309 -1.00 3.50 3.52
C ALA A 309 -0.91 3.10 5.00
N ALA A 310 -1.19 4.04 5.90
CA ALA A 310 -1.05 3.84 7.33
C ALA A 310 -1.95 4.81 8.12
N ARG A 311 -2.55 4.31 9.20
CA ARG A 311 -3.27 5.12 10.19
C ARG A 311 -2.33 5.56 11.31
N THR A 312 -2.67 6.64 12.00
CA THR A 312 -1.96 7.01 13.23
C THR A 312 -2.68 6.43 14.45
N VAL A 313 -1.95 5.72 15.31
CA VAL A 313 -2.45 5.22 16.61
C VAL A 313 -1.53 5.71 17.70
N GLY A 314 -2.01 6.60 18.58
CA GLY A 314 -1.19 7.14 19.68
C GLY A 314 0.09 7.87 19.23
N GLY A 315 0.07 8.48 18.03
CA GLY A 315 1.23 9.13 17.42
C GLY A 315 2.16 8.20 16.63
N VAL A 316 1.90 6.89 16.60
CA VAL A 316 2.67 5.90 15.81
C VAL A 316 1.95 5.61 14.50
N HIS A 317 2.67 5.61 13.38
CA HIS A 317 2.13 5.16 12.09
C HIS A 317 2.04 3.62 12.07
N VAL A 318 0.83 3.10 11.87
CA VAL A 318 0.53 1.67 11.78
C VAL A 318 0.06 1.37 10.36
N PRO A 319 0.77 0.53 9.58
CA PRO A 319 0.37 0.17 8.22
C PRO A 319 -1.06 -0.37 8.17
N ASN A 320 -1.84 0.12 7.22
CA ASN A 320 -3.18 -0.39 6.94
C ASN A 320 -3.03 -1.60 6.02
N VAL A 321 -3.52 -2.74 6.49
CA VAL A 321 -3.38 -4.04 5.81
C VAL A 321 -4.74 -4.70 5.75
N ILE A 322 -5.14 -5.15 4.56
CA ILE A 322 -6.25 -6.07 4.35
C ILE A 322 -5.65 -7.45 4.19
N TRP A 323 -5.67 -8.23 5.27
CA TRP A 323 -5.11 -9.57 5.34
C TRP A 323 -6.22 -10.61 5.45
N SER A 324 -6.14 -11.66 4.63
CA SER A 324 -7.04 -12.80 4.66
C SER A 324 -6.21 -14.08 4.55
N ALA A 325 -6.35 -15.00 5.50
CA ALA A 325 -5.60 -16.27 5.54
C ALA A 325 -5.81 -17.15 4.30
N ARG A 326 -6.87 -16.90 3.53
CA ARG A 326 -7.27 -17.59 2.30
C ARG A 326 -7.73 -16.61 1.23
N GLY A 327 -7.87 -17.12 0.01
CA GLY A 327 -8.29 -16.33 -1.14
C GLY A 327 -9.68 -15.67 -1.05
N TYR A 328 -9.81 -14.55 -1.76
CA TYR A 328 -11.06 -13.87 -2.07
C TYR A 328 -11.98 -14.81 -2.88
N PHE A 329 -13.18 -15.07 -2.36
CA PHE A 329 -14.16 -16.02 -2.92
C PHE A 329 -13.63 -17.45 -3.15
N ASP A 330 -13.14 -18.08 -2.08
CA ASP A 330 -12.54 -19.44 -2.09
C ASP A 330 -13.54 -20.64 -2.16
N THR A 331 -14.84 -20.44 -1.92
CA THR A 331 -15.83 -21.57 -1.92
C THR A 331 -16.84 -21.55 -3.08
N ASN A 332 -17.50 -22.69 -3.36
CA ASN A 332 -18.56 -22.86 -4.39
C ASN A 332 -19.89 -22.14 -4.02
N ILE A 333 -19.81 -20.91 -3.51
CA ILE A 333 -20.96 -20.03 -3.32
C ILE A 333 -21.29 -19.33 -4.64
N SER A 334 -22.54 -19.48 -5.09
CA SER A 334 -23.08 -18.81 -6.27
C SER A 334 -23.37 -17.32 -6.01
N TYR A 335 -23.60 -16.97 -4.74
CA TYR A 335 -23.92 -15.62 -4.24
C TYR A 335 -23.26 -15.39 -2.86
N PRO A 336 -23.02 -14.12 -2.46
CA PRO A 336 -23.10 -12.92 -3.29
C PRO A 336 -22.11 -12.94 -4.47
N GLN A 337 -22.31 -12.07 -5.45
CA GLN A 337 -21.35 -11.85 -6.54
C GLN A 337 -20.85 -10.40 -6.47
N GLY A 338 -19.58 -10.20 -6.79
CA GLY A 338 -19.01 -8.86 -6.91
C GLY A 338 -17.48 -8.86 -6.89
N SER A 339 -16.92 -7.73 -7.30
CA SER A 339 -15.48 -7.44 -7.29
C SER A 339 -15.03 -6.89 -5.93
N PHE A 340 -13.72 -6.87 -5.73
CA PHE A 340 -13.08 -5.94 -4.80
C PHE A 340 -12.90 -4.63 -5.59
N ALA A 341 -13.44 -3.51 -5.13
CA ALA A 341 -13.34 -2.22 -5.81
C ALA A 341 -12.78 -1.12 -4.89
N ILE A 342 -11.83 -0.35 -5.41
CA ILE A 342 -11.29 0.89 -4.84
C ILE A 342 -11.47 1.97 -5.90
N VAL A 343 -12.16 3.07 -5.59
CA VAL A 343 -12.43 4.14 -6.57
C VAL A 343 -11.21 5.05 -6.77
N GLY A 344 -10.46 5.31 -5.70
CA GLY A 344 -9.21 6.07 -5.71
C GLY A 344 -7.97 5.17 -5.69
N ASN A 345 -6.93 5.63 -4.98
CA ASN A 345 -5.65 4.93 -4.90
C ASN A 345 -5.69 3.73 -3.94
N LEU A 346 -4.82 2.76 -4.22
CA LEU A 346 -4.44 1.69 -3.31
C LEU A 346 -3.04 2.02 -2.76
N GLU A 347 -2.95 2.40 -1.49
CA GLU A 347 -1.72 2.87 -0.83
C GLU A 347 -1.30 1.94 0.33
N GLY A 348 -2.24 1.22 0.95
CA GLY A 348 -1.99 0.17 1.94
C GLY A 348 -1.63 -1.19 1.32
N VAL A 349 -1.58 -2.24 2.13
CA VAL A 349 -1.25 -3.61 1.68
C VAL A 349 -2.51 -4.47 1.57
N VAL A 350 -2.68 -5.19 0.45
CA VAL A 350 -3.76 -6.18 0.25
C VAL A 350 -3.14 -7.56 0.09
N HIS A 351 -3.28 -8.43 1.09
CA HIS A 351 -2.72 -9.77 1.11
C HIS A 351 -3.83 -10.84 1.15
N MET A 352 -3.92 -11.64 0.09
CA MET A 352 -4.85 -12.77 -0.02
C MET A 352 -4.10 -14.09 0.03
N GLY A 353 -4.37 -14.88 1.07
CA GLY A 353 -3.69 -16.14 1.33
C GLY A 353 -4.08 -17.28 0.39
N THR A 354 -3.61 -18.48 0.71
CA THR A 354 -3.82 -19.69 -0.10
C THR A 354 -5.28 -20.18 -0.05
N PRO A 355 -5.94 -20.47 -1.19
CA PRO A 355 -7.28 -21.03 -1.22
C PRO A 355 -7.36 -22.47 -0.69
N LEU A 356 -8.50 -22.86 -0.13
CA LEU A 356 -8.82 -24.26 0.23
C LEU A 356 -8.78 -25.20 -0.98
N ASN A 357 -9.22 -24.71 -2.14
CA ASN A 357 -9.26 -25.50 -3.36
C ASN A 357 -8.07 -25.12 -4.25
N ALA A 358 -7.17 -26.06 -4.51
CA ALA A 358 -5.99 -25.84 -5.35
C ALA A 358 -6.33 -25.44 -6.81
N ALA A 359 -7.54 -25.71 -7.30
CA ALA A 359 -8.02 -25.23 -8.60
C ALA A 359 -8.48 -23.76 -8.59
N ARG A 360 -8.31 -23.05 -7.47
CA ARG A 360 -8.68 -21.63 -7.29
C ARG A 360 -7.45 -20.74 -7.13
N GLY A 361 -7.69 -19.44 -7.26
CA GLY A 361 -6.70 -18.42 -6.98
C GLY A 361 -6.84 -17.81 -5.58
N SER A 362 -5.87 -16.98 -5.21
CA SER A 362 -6.01 -16.03 -4.09
C SER A 362 -7.02 -14.92 -4.40
N PHE A 363 -7.24 -14.63 -5.69
CA PHE A 363 -8.44 -13.93 -6.17
C PHE A 363 -9.21 -14.82 -7.15
N ASN A 364 -10.53 -14.95 -6.96
CA ASN A 364 -11.47 -15.68 -7.83
C ASN A 364 -12.60 -14.78 -8.39
N ARG A 365 -12.49 -13.48 -8.13
CA ARG A 365 -13.38 -12.38 -8.53
C ARG A 365 -12.52 -11.13 -8.67
N ASP A 366 -12.90 -10.26 -9.59
CA ASP A 366 -12.03 -9.20 -10.08
C ASP A 366 -11.65 -8.16 -9.01
N LEU A 367 -10.46 -7.58 -9.14
CA LEU A 367 -9.97 -6.45 -8.37
C LEU A 367 -9.91 -5.22 -9.28
N LEU A 368 -10.53 -4.14 -8.86
CA LEU A 368 -10.64 -2.88 -9.60
C LEU A 368 -10.06 -1.74 -8.76
N VAL A 369 -9.10 -0.98 -9.29
CA VAL A 369 -8.57 0.25 -8.65
C VAL A 369 -8.70 1.40 -9.65
N GLY A 370 -9.44 2.44 -9.29
CA GLY A 370 -9.69 3.61 -10.14
C GLY A 370 -8.58 4.66 -10.14
N GLY A 371 -7.68 4.63 -9.14
CA GLY A 371 -6.48 5.46 -9.05
C GLY A 371 -5.18 4.66 -9.23
N ALA A 372 -4.09 5.16 -8.64
CA ALA A 372 -2.78 4.53 -8.66
C ALA A 372 -2.63 3.43 -7.60
N VAL A 373 -1.72 2.48 -7.84
CA VAL A 373 -1.28 1.48 -6.85
C VAL A 373 0.08 1.90 -6.30
N LEU A 374 0.08 2.53 -5.13
CA LEU A 374 1.27 2.96 -4.40
C LEU A 374 1.70 1.93 -3.34
N GLY A 375 0.75 1.13 -2.85
CA GLY A 375 0.98 0.05 -1.89
C GLY A 375 1.23 -1.31 -2.56
N GLU A 376 0.97 -2.39 -1.83
CA GLU A 376 1.29 -3.76 -2.27
C GLU A 376 0.05 -4.62 -2.47
N ILE A 377 0.07 -5.46 -3.49
CA ILE A 377 -0.93 -6.53 -3.70
C ILE A 377 -0.21 -7.88 -3.68
N VAL A 378 -0.47 -8.69 -2.67
CA VAL A 378 0.17 -9.99 -2.45
C VAL A 378 -0.86 -11.12 -2.53
N MET A 379 -0.52 -12.16 -3.29
CA MET A 379 -1.35 -13.34 -3.51
C MET A 379 -0.49 -14.58 -3.29
N ASP A 380 -0.83 -15.44 -2.33
CA ASP A 380 -0.01 -16.65 -2.05
C ASP A 380 -0.14 -17.74 -3.13
N HIS A 381 -1.14 -17.64 -4.01
CA HIS A 381 -1.52 -18.67 -4.96
C HIS A 381 -1.72 -18.11 -6.38
N HIS A 382 -2.46 -18.84 -7.23
CA HIS A 382 -2.81 -18.40 -8.58
C HIS A 382 -3.62 -17.10 -8.59
N LEU A 383 -3.55 -16.36 -9.70
CA LEU A 383 -4.56 -15.36 -10.05
C LEU A 383 -5.64 -16.00 -10.92
N ASN A 384 -6.87 -16.09 -10.41
CA ASN A 384 -8.06 -16.59 -11.12
C ASN A 384 -9.14 -15.51 -11.26
N ALA A 385 -8.70 -14.27 -11.51
CA ALA A 385 -9.54 -13.08 -11.62
C ALA A 385 -8.85 -12.08 -12.56
N ASN A 386 -9.57 -11.06 -12.99
CA ASN A 386 -8.94 -9.91 -13.64
C ASN A 386 -8.50 -8.89 -12.59
N LEU A 387 -7.33 -8.30 -12.78
CA LEU A 387 -6.90 -7.10 -12.06
C LEU A 387 -6.96 -5.94 -13.06
N SER A 388 -7.65 -4.86 -12.70
CA SER A 388 -7.73 -3.66 -13.53
C SER A 388 -7.39 -2.44 -12.70
N PHE A 389 -6.32 -1.75 -13.09
CA PHE A 389 -5.84 -0.52 -12.46
C PHE A 389 -5.94 0.60 -13.51
N ASN A 390 -6.68 1.67 -13.21
CA ASN A 390 -6.84 2.79 -14.16
C ASN A 390 -5.64 3.75 -14.12
N GLY A 391 -4.98 3.88 -12.96
CA GLY A 391 -3.74 4.63 -12.79
C GLY A 391 -2.48 3.75 -12.89
N PRO A 392 -1.30 4.35 -12.72
CA PRO A 392 -0.02 3.64 -12.71
C PRO A 392 0.17 2.80 -11.44
N VAL A 393 1.14 1.89 -11.49
CA VAL A 393 1.62 1.09 -10.36
C VAL A 393 3.03 1.57 -10.02
N LEU A 394 3.20 2.07 -8.79
CA LEU A 394 4.48 2.49 -8.22
C LEU A 394 4.93 1.53 -7.10
N GLY A 395 4.00 0.78 -6.51
CA GLY A 395 4.27 -0.26 -5.52
C GLY A 395 4.56 -1.63 -6.15
N SER A 396 4.14 -2.71 -5.48
CA SER A 396 4.43 -4.09 -5.91
C SER A 396 3.16 -4.94 -6.12
N ILE A 397 3.21 -5.84 -7.09
CA ILE A 397 2.17 -6.86 -7.33
C ILE A 397 2.85 -8.22 -7.35
N SER A 398 2.49 -9.11 -6.44
CA SER A 398 3.08 -10.44 -6.31
C SER A 398 2.00 -11.53 -6.41
N VAL A 399 2.10 -12.35 -7.45
CA VAL A 399 1.32 -13.57 -7.66
C VAL A 399 2.22 -14.76 -7.32
N GLY A 400 1.94 -15.46 -6.22
CA GLY A 400 2.81 -16.52 -5.69
C GLY A 400 2.88 -17.78 -6.55
N ARG A 401 1.96 -17.92 -7.53
CA ARG A 401 1.95 -18.97 -8.55
C ARG A 401 1.65 -18.38 -9.93
N SER A 402 0.91 -19.11 -10.78
CA SER A 402 0.57 -18.69 -12.15
C SER A 402 -0.52 -17.62 -12.23
N VAL A 403 -0.46 -16.79 -13.28
CA VAL A 403 -1.62 -16.07 -13.82
C VAL A 403 -2.32 -16.99 -14.81
N LEU A 404 -3.55 -17.41 -14.51
CA LEU A 404 -4.27 -18.44 -15.27
C LEU A 404 -4.72 -17.96 -16.67
N PRO A 405 -4.95 -18.88 -17.62
CA PRO A 405 -5.48 -18.55 -18.95
C PRO A 405 -6.78 -17.74 -18.88
N THR A 406 -6.99 -16.85 -19.86
CA THR A 406 -8.14 -15.92 -19.94
C THR A 406 -8.24 -14.88 -18.81
N ARG A 407 -7.26 -14.80 -17.90
CA ARG A 407 -7.16 -13.74 -16.88
C ARG A 407 -6.25 -12.63 -17.36
N MET A 408 -6.57 -11.41 -16.95
CA MET A 408 -5.86 -10.20 -17.35
C MET A 408 -5.33 -9.44 -16.13
N ILE A 409 -4.10 -8.96 -16.22
CA ILE A 409 -3.58 -7.87 -15.38
C ILE A 409 -3.48 -6.65 -16.30
N SER A 410 -4.41 -5.71 -16.15
CA SER A 410 -4.47 -4.47 -16.93
C SER A 410 -4.03 -3.30 -16.06
N ILE A 411 -2.97 -2.61 -16.47
CA ILE A 411 -2.43 -1.43 -15.81
C ILE A 411 -2.59 -0.23 -16.75
N GLY A 412 -3.14 0.86 -16.23
CA GLY A 412 -3.36 2.11 -16.94
C GLY A 412 -2.34 3.19 -16.59
N GLY A 413 -2.77 4.45 -16.69
CA GLY A 413 -1.90 5.61 -16.49
C GLY A 413 -0.64 5.57 -17.37
N SER A 414 0.51 5.69 -16.71
CA SER A 414 1.87 5.56 -17.27
C SER A 414 2.46 4.15 -17.14
N GLY A 415 1.74 3.18 -16.55
CA GLY A 415 2.19 1.78 -16.47
C GLY A 415 2.85 1.41 -15.13
N LEU A 416 3.89 0.58 -15.20
CA LEU A 416 4.77 0.20 -14.09
C LEU A 416 5.90 1.24 -13.98
N GLU A 417 5.90 2.06 -12.93
CA GLU A 417 6.83 3.18 -12.73
C GLU A 417 7.88 2.93 -11.62
N GLY A 418 8.98 3.67 -11.63
CA GLY A 418 9.78 3.92 -10.41
C GLY A 418 10.45 2.72 -9.74
N GLY A 419 10.64 1.60 -10.46
CA GLY A 419 11.13 0.34 -9.89
C GLY A 419 10.02 -0.61 -9.41
N ALA A 420 8.75 -0.28 -9.67
CA ALA A 420 7.62 -1.18 -9.44
C ALA A 420 7.84 -2.55 -10.09
N SER A 421 7.40 -3.60 -9.40
CA SER A 421 7.53 -4.97 -9.87
C SER A 421 6.19 -5.69 -9.94
N LEU A 422 5.99 -6.40 -11.06
CA LEU A 422 4.97 -7.44 -11.20
C LEU A 422 5.69 -8.79 -11.17
N ARG A 423 5.57 -9.49 -10.04
CA ARG A 423 6.17 -10.80 -9.80
C ARG A 423 5.15 -11.90 -9.97
N ILE A 424 5.49 -12.92 -10.75
CA ILE A 424 4.69 -14.11 -11.03
C ILE A 424 5.56 -15.33 -10.67
N GLY A 425 5.18 -16.06 -9.63
CA GLY A 425 5.93 -17.16 -9.04
C GLY A 425 6.12 -18.33 -9.99
N ASP A 426 5.05 -18.71 -10.70
CA ASP A 426 5.07 -19.82 -11.65
C ASP A 426 4.85 -19.27 -13.08
N ALA A 427 3.84 -19.78 -13.81
CA ALA A 427 3.66 -19.50 -15.23
C ALA A 427 2.85 -18.23 -15.51
N LEU A 428 3.25 -17.46 -16.52
CA LEU A 428 2.37 -16.47 -17.13
C LEU A 428 1.59 -17.15 -18.27
N GLN A 429 0.31 -17.42 -18.05
CA GLN A 429 -0.60 -18.02 -19.05
C GLN A 429 -1.77 -17.09 -19.43
N GLY A 430 -2.13 -16.16 -18.55
CA GLY A 430 -3.01 -15.03 -18.85
C GLY A 430 -2.27 -13.87 -19.52
N THR A 431 -2.94 -12.73 -19.64
CA THR A 431 -2.41 -11.54 -20.36
C THR A 431 -1.99 -10.44 -19.38
N VAL A 432 -0.87 -9.78 -19.67
CA VAL A 432 -0.53 -8.48 -19.07
C VAL A 432 -0.76 -7.38 -20.13
N VAL A 433 -1.45 -6.32 -19.74
CA VAL A 433 -1.71 -5.14 -20.60
C VAL A 433 -1.17 -3.89 -19.91
N LEU A 434 -0.38 -3.12 -20.66
CA LEU A 434 0.26 -1.88 -20.26
C LEU A 434 -0.09 -0.76 -21.26
N PRO A 435 0.04 0.52 -20.89
CA PRO A 435 0.04 1.60 -21.87
C PRO A 435 1.31 1.55 -22.74
N PRO A 436 1.36 2.22 -23.91
CA PRO A 436 2.60 2.35 -24.70
C PRO A 436 3.73 2.95 -23.87
N GLY A 437 4.92 2.31 -23.89
CA GLY A 437 6.04 2.71 -23.02
C GLY A 437 5.82 2.46 -21.51
N GLY A 438 4.81 1.67 -21.15
CA GLY A 438 4.36 1.48 -19.76
C GLY A 438 5.11 0.44 -18.94
N LEU A 439 6.26 -0.05 -19.40
CA LEU A 439 7.14 -0.94 -18.66
C LEU A 439 8.43 -0.19 -18.34
N MET A 440 8.37 0.68 -17.32
CA MET A 440 9.56 1.36 -16.76
C MET A 440 10.14 0.57 -15.58
N GLY A 441 9.29 -0.22 -14.90
CA GLY A 441 9.67 -1.22 -13.89
C GLY A 441 9.94 -2.62 -14.46
N HIS A 442 9.71 -3.66 -13.66
CA HIS A 442 10.05 -5.05 -14.03
C HIS A 442 8.88 -6.02 -13.95
N ILE A 443 8.80 -6.95 -14.91
CA ILE A 443 7.93 -8.14 -14.83
C ILE A 443 8.83 -9.37 -14.66
N VAL A 444 8.66 -10.10 -13.55
CA VAL A 444 9.44 -11.30 -13.23
C VAL A 444 8.53 -12.53 -13.28
N ILE A 445 8.82 -13.47 -14.18
CA ILE A 445 8.03 -14.68 -14.46
C ILE A 445 8.86 -15.91 -14.05
N ASN A 446 8.23 -16.99 -13.57
CA ASN A 446 8.90 -18.12 -12.91
C ASN A 446 9.73 -17.66 -11.69
N ALA A 447 9.22 -16.69 -10.92
CA ALA A 447 9.91 -16.11 -9.75
C ALA A 447 10.10 -17.09 -8.56
N ASN A 448 9.59 -18.31 -8.65
CA ASN A 448 9.87 -19.43 -7.74
C ASN A 448 11.00 -20.35 -8.27
N ASN A 449 11.52 -20.07 -9.48
CA ASN A 449 12.54 -20.84 -10.19
C ASN A 449 12.26 -22.36 -10.24
N ASN A 450 11.06 -22.74 -10.65
CA ASN A 450 10.60 -24.14 -10.70
C ASN A 450 10.43 -24.70 -12.12
N GLY A 451 10.82 -23.93 -13.14
CA GLY A 451 10.76 -24.33 -14.55
C GLY A 451 9.41 -24.06 -15.22
N ALA A 452 8.60 -23.17 -14.64
CA ALA A 452 7.34 -22.72 -15.24
C ALA A 452 7.57 -21.93 -16.55
N SER A 453 6.54 -21.88 -17.40
CA SER A 453 6.58 -21.29 -18.74
C SER A 453 6.08 -19.84 -18.79
N TRP A 454 6.54 -19.11 -19.83
CA TRP A 454 5.90 -17.87 -20.28
C TRP A 454 5.17 -18.17 -21.59
N GLU A 455 3.84 -18.27 -21.52
CA GLU A 455 2.92 -18.58 -22.63
C GLU A 455 2.01 -17.40 -22.97
N GLY A 456 1.65 -16.61 -21.95
CA GLY A 456 0.69 -15.51 -22.04
C GLY A 456 1.31 -14.19 -22.49
N PRO A 457 0.61 -13.39 -23.30
CA PRO A 457 1.19 -12.19 -23.90
C PRO A 457 1.37 -11.05 -22.88
N VAL A 458 2.50 -10.35 -23.00
CA VAL A 458 2.72 -9.02 -22.40
C VAL A 458 2.57 -7.99 -23.50
N SER A 459 1.55 -7.15 -23.39
CA SER A 459 1.10 -6.27 -24.47
C SER A 459 1.04 -4.79 -24.07
N PHE A 460 1.29 -3.92 -25.04
CA PHE A 460 1.26 -2.48 -24.93
C PHE A 460 0.13 -1.94 -25.82
N GLY A 461 -0.82 -1.22 -25.22
CA GLY A 461 -2.02 -0.71 -25.91
C GLY A 461 -2.94 -1.81 -26.50
N GLY A 462 -2.74 -3.08 -26.13
CA GLY A 462 -3.50 -4.23 -26.65
C GLY A 462 -3.25 -4.59 -28.13
N LEU A 463 -2.26 -3.98 -28.78
CA LEU A 463 -1.96 -4.18 -30.21
C LEU A 463 -0.54 -4.69 -30.48
N THR A 464 0.44 -4.19 -29.73
CA THR A 464 1.86 -4.59 -29.82
C THR A 464 2.24 -5.41 -28.60
N GLN A 465 3.10 -6.42 -28.75
CA GLN A 465 3.45 -7.35 -27.67
C GLN A 465 4.92 -7.78 -27.70
N LEU A 466 5.41 -8.29 -26.56
CA LEU A 466 6.76 -8.82 -26.43
C LEU A 466 6.86 -10.21 -27.07
N GLU A 467 7.42 -10.28 -28.28
CA GLU A 467 7.61 -11.52 -29.01
C GLU A 467 9.02 -11.67 -29.64
N PRO A 468 9.51 -12.91 -29.80
CA PRO A 468 8.97 -14.14 -29.21
C PRO A 468 9.27 -14.22 -27.70
N ALA A 469 8.31 -14.63 -26.88
CA ALA A 469 8.60 -14.94 -25.48
C ALA A 469 9.49 -16.20 -25.36
N PRO A 470 10.43 -16.29 -24.40
CA PRO A 470 10.77 -15.28 -23.40
C PRO A 470 11.86 -14.27 -23.85
N TYR A 471 12.41 -14.43 -25.06
CA TYR A 471 13.55 -13.65 -25.58
C TYR A 471 13.10 -12.74 -26.74
N TYR A 472 12.41 -11.66 -26.39
CA TYR A 472 11.78 -10.77 -27.36
C TYR A 472 12.76 -9.78 -28.01
N ASN A 473 12.47 -9.37 -29.25
CA ASN A 473 13.33 -8.44 -29.99
C ASN A 473 13.12 -6.95 -29.64
N ALA A 474 12.06 -6.62 -28.90
CA ALA A 474 11.76 -5.25 -28.49
C ALA A 474 12.84 -4.67 -27.56
N LEU A 475 13.26 -3.43 -27.82
CA LEU A 475 14.29 -2.72 -27.06
C LEU A 475 13.70 -1.98 -25.85
N SER A 476 14.55 -1.61 -24.88
CA SER A 476 14.17 -0.81 -23.70
C SER A 476 13.51 0.52 -24.08
N SER A 477 13.91 1.13 -25.20
CA SER A 477 13.29 2.34 -25.75
C SER A 477 11.83 2.17 -26.18
N PHE A 478 11.39 0.94 -26.47
CA PHE A 478 9.99 0.62 -26.76
C PHE A 478 9.20 0.28 -25.49
N THR A 479 9.83 -0.43 -24.55
CA THR A 479 9.15 -0.86 -23.31
C THR A 479 8.87 0.29 -22.35
N GLY A 480 9.74 1.32 -22.33
CA GLY A 480 9.72 2.40 -21.33
C GLY A 480 10.97 2.47 -20.45
N GLY A 481 11.99 1.66 -20.74
CA GLY A 481 13.24 1.56 -20.00
C GLY A 481 13.33 0.33 -19.09
N GLY A 482 12.23 -0.37 -18.85
CA GLY A 482 12.14 -1.58 -18.02
C GLY A 482 12.09 -2.87 -18.84
N SER A 483 11.94 -4.01 -18.14
CA SER A 483 12.13 -5.35 -18.72
C SER A 483 11.10 -6.38 -18.24
N ALA A 484 10.86 -7.41 -19.05
CA ALA A 484 10.08 -8.58 -18.67
C ALA A 484 10.91 -9.86 -18.87
N GLY A 485 11.05 -10.68 -17.82
CA GLY A 485 11.99 -11.79 -17.83
C GLY A 485 11.40 -13.08 -17.30
N LEU A 486 11.64 -14.18 -18.01
CA LEU A 486 11.54 -15.52 -17.45
C LEU A 486 12.82 -15.83 -16.67
N VAL A 487 12.68 -16.22 -15.40
CA VAL A 487 13.79 -16.70 -14.56
C VAL A 487 14.21 -18.11 -15.02
N PRO A 488 15.52 -18.45 -15.07
CA PRO A 488 16.67 -17.55 -14.91
C PRO A 488 16.86 -16.60 -16.10
N PHE A 489 17.17 -15.33 -15.83
CA PHE A 489 17.17 -14.28 -16.85
C PHE A 489 18.31 -14.43 -17.86
N GLY A 490 17.98 -14.38 -19.16
CA GLY A 490 18.95 -14.33 -20.24
C GLY A 490 19.51 -12.92 -20.52
N LEU A 491 20.55 -12.88 -21.35
CA LEU A 491 21.14 -11.65 -21.90
C LEU A 491 20.24 -11.06 -23.01
N HIS A 492 19.87 -9.78 -22.90
CA HIS A 492 19.19 -9.06 -23.98
C HIS A 492 20.20 -8.48 -24.97
N ALA A 493 20.74 -9.38 -25.80
CA ALA A 493 21.88 -9.12 -26.69
C ALA A 493 21.68 -7.93 -27.66
N MET A 494 20.45 -7.65 -28.07
CA MET A 494 20.13 -6.56 -29.00
C MET A 494 19.97 -5.19 -28.33
N ASP A 495 19.61 -5.18 -27.05
CA ASP A 495 19.37 -3.96 -26.25
C ASP A 495 20.60 -3.56 -25.43
N CYS A 496 21.67 -4.36 -25.43
CA CYS A 496 22.97 -3.95 -24.90
C CYS A 496 23.52 -2.73 -25.67
N SER A 497 24.34 -1.91 -25.01
CA SER A 497 25.07 -0.80 -25.65
C SER A 497 26.57 -0.94 -25.38
N PRO A 498 27.42 -1.19 -26.40
CA PRO A 498 27.03 -1.58 -27.75
C PRO A 498 26.26 -2.92 -27.76
N PRO A 499 25.53 -3.26 -28.84
CA PRO A 499 24.91 -4.58 -28.98
C PRO A 499 25.94 -5.71 -28.90
N GLN A 500 25.50 -6.95 -28.68
CA GLN A 500 26.38 -8.13 -28.62
C GLN A 500 27.31 -8.22 -29.85
N GLY A 501 28.62 -8.18 -29.61
CA GLY A 501 29.66 -8.20 -30.63
C GLY A 501 29.98 -6.83 -31.27
N GLY A 502 29.34 -5.75 -30.80
CA GLY A 502 29.58 -4.40 -31.27
C GLY A 502 30.90 -3.78 -30.78
N VAL A 503 31.21 -2.60 -31.32
CA VAL A 503 32.48 -1.88 -31.10
C VAL A 503 32.27 -0.71 -30.14
N VAL A 504 33.28 -0.40 -29.35
CA VAL A 504 33.36 0.79 -28.48
C VAL A 504 34.77 1.38 -28.54
N ALA A 505 34.85 2.70 -28.54
CA ALA A 505 36.11 3.45 -28.50
C ALA A 505 36.89 3.21 -27.20
N ALA A 506 38.22 3.14 -27.25
CA ALA A 506 39.06 2.98 -26.07
C ALA A 506 38.92 4.15 -25.08
N THR A 507 38.84 5.40 -25.57
CA THR A 507 38.73 6.59 -24.72
C THR A 507 37.39 6.68 -23.98
N ALA A 508 36.35 5.99 -24.46
CA ALA A 508 35.05 5.95 -23.80
C ALA A 508 35.15 5.42 -22.35
N PHE A 509 36.16 4.59 -22.04
CA PHE A 509 36.40 4.09 -20.68
C PHE A 509 37.08 5.11 -19.74
N ALA A 510 37.56 6.25 -20.27
CA ALA A 510 38.02 7.39 -19.47
C ALA A 510 36.87 8.32 -19.06
N ALA A 511 35.66 8.14 -19.61
CA ALA A 511 34.49 8.95 -19.29
C ALA A 511 33.89 8.62 -17.91
N ALA A 512 33.13 9.57 -17.34
CA ALA A 512 32.40 9.38 -16.08
C ALA A 512 31.16 8.46 -16.20
N GLN A 513 30.77 8.12 -17.43
CA GLN A 513 29.65 7.22 -17.74
C GLN A 513 30.18 5.85 -18.19
N PRO A 514 29.43 4.75 -18.00
CA PRO A 514 29.88 3.44 -18.42
C PRO A 514 29.89 3.36 -19.95
N ALA A 515 31.02 2.96 -20.52
CA ALA A 515 31.18 2.78 -21.96
C ALA A 515 30.39 1.56 -22.49
N VAL A 516 30.09 0.60 -21.62
CA VAL A 516 29.27 -0.58 -21.92
C VAL A 516 28.10 -0.69 -20.94
N LEU A 517 26.90 -0.91 -21.45
CA LEU A 517 25.66 -1.19 -20.72
C LEU A 517 25.13 -2.56 -21.16
N ILE A 518 25.34 -3.57 -20.31
CA ILE A 518 24.92 -4.96 -20.56
C ILE A 518 23.52 -5.16 -19.98
N ARG A 519 22.54 -5.46 -20.82
CA ARG A 519 21.12 -5.60 -20.41
C ARG A 519 20.69 -7.06 -20.34
N SER A 520 19.93 -7.40 -19.31
CA SER A 520 19.28 -8.71 -19.12
C SER A 520 17.76 -8.58 -19.26
N TYR A 521 17.07 -9.68 -19.52
CA TYR A 521 15.59 -9.67 -19.61
C TYR A 521 14.91 -9.42 -18.25
N GLY A 522 15.61 -9.60 -17.12
CA GLY A 522 15.13 -9.26 -15.78
C GLY A 522 16.24 -8.66 -14.91
N PRO A 523 15.91 -8.20 -13.70
CA PRO A 523 16.86 -7.57 -12.79
C PRO A 523 17.94 -8.55 -12.32
N VAL A 524 19.17 -8.07 -12.16
CA VAL A 524 20.34 -8.87 -11.79
C VAL A 524 21.11 -8.21 -10.65
N ASP A 525 21.82 -9.01 -9.86
CA ASP A 525 22.75 -8.52 -8.83
C ASP A 525 23.91 -9.50 -8.60
N HIS A 526 24.88 -9.11 -7.79
CA HIS A 526 25.90 -9.98 -7.24
C HIS A 526 25.33 -10.91 -6.14
N ALA A 527 25.81 -12.16 -6.08
CA ALA A 527 25.37 -13.11 -5.05
C ALA A 527 25.78 -12.65 -3.63
N VAL A 528 24.83 -12.15 -2.84
CA VAL A 528 25.08 -11.74 -1.44
C VAL A 528 25.24 -12.95 -0.51
N SER A 529 24.58 -14.08 -0.82
CA SER A 529 24.72 -15.34 -0.08
C SER A 529 26.15 -15.93 -0.11
N ALA A 530 26.99 -15.52 -1.06
CA ALA A 530 28.38 -15.94 -1.19
C ALA A 530 29.35 -15.24 -0.21
N GLY A 531 28.88 -14.28 0.60
CA GLY A 531 29.67 -13.63 1.63
C GLY A 531 30.56 -12.49 1.12
N GLY A 532 29.95 -11.34 0.83
CA GLY A 532 30.68 -10.09 0.54
C GLY A 532 31.38 -10.02 -0.83
N GLY A 533 31.03 -10.92 -1.75
CA GLY A 533 31.54 -10.93 -3.12
C GLY A 533 30.94 -9.82 -3.97
N GLY A 534 31.46 -8.59 -3.84
CA GLY A 534 31.07 -7.46 -4.71
C GLY A 534 31.35 -7.72 -6.20
N TRP A 535 31.03 -6.76 -7.07
CA TRP A 535 30.95 -6.91 -8.53
C TRP A 535 32.10 -7.67 -9.23
N GLY A 536 33.34 -7.55 -8.76
CA GLY A 536 34.49 -8.32 -9.30
C GLY A 536 34.43 -9.85 -9.05
N GLY A 537 33.56 -10.32 -8.17
CA GLY A 537 33.20 -11.73 -7.98
C GLY A 537 31.92 -12.15 -8.70
N ALA A 538 31.12 -11.19 -9.21
CA ALA A 538 29.89 -11.47 -9.96
C ALA A 538 30.18 -11.67 -11.45
N VAL A 539 31.04 -10.83 -12.02
CA VAL A 539 31.42 -10.87 -13.44
C VAL A 539 32.95 -10.90 -13.61
N VAL A 540 33.41 -11.60 -14.63
CA VAL A 540 34.82 -11.63 -15.05
C VAL A 540 34.91 -11.13 -16.49
N VAL A 541 35.79 -10.16 -16.71
CA VAL A 541 36.08 -9.63 -18.04
C VAL A 541 37.35 -10.30 -18.56
N GLU A 542 37.32 -10.78 -19.79
CA GLU A 542 38.46 -11.42 -20.45
C GLU A 542 38.70 -10.78 -21.82
N ARG A 543 39.97 -10.63 -22.20
CA ARG A 543 40.42 -10.21 -23.53
C ARG A 543 40.86 -11.43 -24.34
N PHE A 544 40.68 -11.39 -25.65
CA PHE A 544 41.16 -12.43 -26.55
C PHE A 544 42.59 -12.13 -27.00
N ASP A 545 43.55 -12.85 -26.43
CA ASP A 545 44.98 -12.69 -26.65
C ASP A 545 45.59 -13.99 -27.21
N GLY A 546 46.22 -13.90 -28.40
CA GLY A 546 47.01 -15.00 -28.97
C GLY A 546 46.24 -16.31 -29.24
N GLY A 547 44.91 -16.24 -29.44
CA GLY A 547 44.06 -17.42 -29.60
C GLY A 547 43.43 -17.94 -28.30
N SER A 548 43.63 -17.26 -27.17
CA SER A 548 43.14 -17.64 -25.85
C SER A 548 42.42 -16.49 -25.15
N TRP A 549 41.59 -16.78 -24.15
CA TRP A 549 40.95 -15.74 -23.34
C TRP A 549 41.75 -15.54 -22.05
N ALA A 550 42.24 -14.32 -21.83
CA ALA A 550 43.03 -13.91 -20.67
C ALA A 550 42.23 -12.96 -19.78
N ASN A 551 42.42 -13.01 -18.45
CA ASN A 551 41.69 -12.15 -17.52
C ASN A 551 42.12 -10.68 -17.69
N ALA A 552 41.14 -9.81 -17.90
CA ALA A 552 41.32 -8.36 -18.09
C ALA A 552 40.45 -7.53 -17.11
N SER A 553 39.86 -8.15 -16.07
CA SER A 553 38.98 -7.48 -15.11
C SER A 553 39.62 -6.27 -14.42
N SER A 554 40.95 -6.17 -14.34
CA SER A 554 41.64 -5.03 -13.71
C SER A 554 41.44 -3.69 -14.41
N PHE A 555 41.08 -3.69 -15.69
CA PHE A 555 40.79 -2.47 -16.46
C PHE A 555 39.37 -1.94 -16.23
N PHE A 556 38.50 -2.74 -15.60
CA PHE A 556 37.06 -2.46 -15.56
C PHE A 556 36.47 -2.48 -14.15
N ALA A 557 35.54 -1.56 -13.90
CA ALA A 557 34.71 -1.53 -12.71
C ALA A 557 33.25 -1.81 -13.12
N PRO A 558 32.71 -3.02 -12.87
CA PRO A 558 31.29 -3.32 -13.10
C PRO A 558 30.43 -2.84 -11.92
N ALA A 559 29.21 -2.36 -12.20
CA ALA A 559 28.19 -2.04 -11.21
C ALA A 559 26.78 -2.00 -11.84
N LEU A 560 25.72 -1.91 -11.04
CA LEU A 560 24.37 -1.61 -11.57
C LEU A 560 24.32 -0.21 -12.20
N TYR A 561 23.57 -0.10 -13.29
CA TYR A 561 23.22 1.18 -13.90
C TYR A 561 21.70 1.44 -13.80
N PRO A 562 21.25 2.66 -13.43
CA PRO A 562 22.05 3.81 -13.02
C PRO A 562 22.78 3.57 -11.68
N PRO A 563 23.90 4.27 -11.42
CA PRO A 563 24.64 4.12 -10.17
C PRO A 563 23.76 4.35 -8.94
N GLY A 564 23.84 3.44 -7.96
CA GLY A 564 23.02 3.49 -6.75
C GLY A 564 21.62 2.87 -6.87
N ALA A 565 21.25 2.28 -8.02
CA ALA A 565 20.05 1.45 -8.12
C ALA A 565 20.12 0.26 -7.15
N HIS A 566 19.01 -0.05 -6.48
CA HIS A 566 18.90 -1.23 -5.59
C HIS A 566 18.53 -2.52 -6.32
N SER A 567 17.93 -2.41 -7.51
CA SER A 567 17.61 -3.50 -8.42
C SER A 567 17.64 -2.92 -9.83
N SER A 568 18.30 -3.58 -10.78
CA SER A 568 18.36 -3.15 -12.18
C SER A 568 18.64 -4.33 -13.10
N HIS A 569 18.11 -4.26 -14.32
CA HIS A 569 18.41 -5.21 -15.40
C HIS A 569 19.68 -4.85 -16.19
N ILE A 570 20.39 -3.78 -15.80
CA ILE A 570 21.54 -3.22 -16.51
C ILE A 570 22.80 -3.28 -15.63
N VAL A 571 23.84 -3.95 -16.14
CA VAL A 571 25.20 -3.90 -15.59
C VAL A 571 26.01 -2.93 -16.46
N GLY A 572 26.45 -1.82 -15.87
CA GLY A 572 27.38 -0.89 -16.49
C GLY A 572 28.84 -1.33 -16.30
N LEU A 573 29.70 -1.01 -17.26
CA LEU A 573 31.14 -1.23 -17.21
C LEU A 573 31.88 0.10 -17.38
N TRP A 574 32.54 0.54 -16.33
CA TRP A 574 33.41 1.73 -16.31
C TRP A 574 34.87 1.33 -16.44
N GLY A 575 35.75 2.23 -16.90
CA GLY A 575 37.20 2.04 -16.79
C GLY A 575 37.71 2.28 -15.36
N THR A 576 38.84 1.67 -15.00
CA THR A 576 39.50 1.88 -13.69
C THR A 576 40.55 3.01 -13.70
N GLY A 577 40.63 3.77 -14.80
CA GLY A 577 41.60 4.86 -14.99
C GLY A 577 42.89 4.45 -15.73
N ALA A 578 43.09 3.15 -15.97
CA ALA A 578 44.01 2.66 -17.00
C ALA A 578 43.19 2.38 -18.28
N GLU A 579 43.65 2.88 -19.42
CA GLU A 579 42.99 2.65 -20.70
C GLU A 579 43.04 1.15 -21.08
N PRO A 580 41.89 0.53 -21.40
CA PRO A 580 41.86 -0.87 -21.80
C PRO A 580 42.42 -1.05 -23.23
N PRO A 581 43.41 -1.93 -23.46
CA PRO A 581 44.02 -2.08 -24.79
C PRO A 581 43.05 -2.57 -25.88
N PRO A 582 43.05 -1.99 -27.10
CA PRO A 582 42.18 -2.42 -28.20
C PRO A 582 42.23 -3.93 -28.47
N GLY A 583 41.09 -4.55 -28.75
CA GLY A 583 40.96 -5.99 -28.98
C GLY A 583 39.54 -6.51 -28.67
N GLN A 584 39.34 -7.82 -28.85
CA GLN A 584 38.05 -8.45 -28.54
C GLN A 584 37.95 -8.80 -27.04
N TYR A 585 36.80 -8.48 -26.44
CA TYR A 585 36.52 -8.70 -25.03
C TYR A 585 35.24 -9.51 -24.82
N ARG A 586 35.15 -10.19 -23.66
CA ARG A 586 33.91 -10.80 -23.17
C ARG A 586 33.71 -10.59 -21.68
N VAL A 587 32.45 -10.49 -21.26
CA VAL A 587 32.01 -10.40 -19.87
C VAL A 587 31.22 -11.67 -19.53
N ARG A 588 31.80 -12.51 -18.67
CA ARG A 588 31.20 -13.75 -18.19
C ARG A 588 30.53 -13.52 -16.82
N PRO A 589 29.29 -13.98 -16.60
CA PRO A 589 28.75 -14.09 -15.26
C PRO A 589 29.35 -15.33 -14.59
N VAL A 590 29.95 -15.13 -13.42
CA VAL A 590 30.52 -16.21 -12.58
C VAL A 590 29.86 -16.27 -11.20
N GLY A 591 29.29 -15.17 -10.74
CA GLY A 591 28.49 -15.03 -9.52
C GLY A 591 27.37 -13.99 -9.66
N LEU A 592 26.96 -13.70 -10.91
CA LEU A 592 25.82 -12.83 -11.22
C LEU A 592 24.53 -13.65 -11.15
N VAL A 593 23.56 -13.16 -10.39
CA VAL A 593 22.31 -13.84 -10.04
C VAL A 593 21.09 -13.02 -10.46
N CYS A 594 19.95 -13.68 -10.58
CA CYS A 594 18.67 -13.04 -10.77
C CYS A 594 18.27 -12.32 -9.47
N ALA A 595 18.19 -10.99 -9.49
CA ALA A 595 17.81 -10.20 -8.32
C ALA A 595 16.33 -10.43 -7.96
N ASP A 596 16.00 -10.22 -6.68
CA ASP A 596 14.65 -10.35 -6.12
C ASP A 596 14.01 -11.77 -6.27
N VAL A 597 14.80 -12.78 -6.66
CA VAL A 597 14.41 -14.18 -6.80
C VAL A 597 14.97 -15.03 -5.64
N PRO A 598 14.12 -15.76 -4.88
CA PRO A 598 14.56 -16.65 -3.81
C PRO A 598 15.56 -17.70 -4.27
N GLY A 599 16.63 -17.88 -3.49
CA GLY A 599 17.70 -18.82 -3.79
C GLY A 599 18.76 -18.30 -4.77
N GLU A 600 18.70 -17.02 -5.15
CA GLU A 600 19.74 -16.33 -5.96
C GLU A 600 20.20 -17.14 -7.19
N PRO A 601 19.28 -17.57 -8.09
CA PRO A 601 19.67 -18.42 -9.21
C PRO A 601 20.55 -17.64 -10.20
N ALA A 602 21.62 -18.29 -10.65
CA ALA A 602 22.54 -17.73 -11.65
C ALA A 602 21.80 -17.35 -12.94
N VAL A 603 22.25 -16.25 -13.57
CA VAL A 603 21.70 -15.79 -14.86
C VAL A 603 21.95 -16.79 -15.99
N ALA A 604 21.06 -16.81 -16.98
CA ALA A 604 21.12 -17.67 -18.17
C ALA A 604 21.77 -16.96 -19.38
N TRP A 605 22.88 -16.27 -19.16
CA TRP A 605 23.65 -15.67 -20.27
C TRP A 605 24.36 -16.75 -21.10
N PRO A 606 24.75 -16.47 -22.36
CA PRO A 606 25.44 -17.43 -23.21
C PRO A 606 26.72 -18.00 -22.58
N ALA A 607 26.84 -19.33 -22.52
CA ALA A 607 28.02 -20.01 -21.97
C ALA A 607 28.80 -20.73 -23.10
N PRO A 608 30.16 -20.69 -23.11
CA PRO A 608 31.05 -19.91 -22.23
C PRO A 608 31.23 -18.45 -22.67
N GLY A 609 30.51 -18.01 -23.71
CA GLY A 609 30.81 -16.80 -24.48
C GLY A 609 30.53 -15.46 -23.78
N GLY A 610 29.60 -15.41 -22.83
CA GLY A 610 29.20 -14.19 -22.12
C GLY A 610 28.56 -13.13 -23.03
N TYR A 611 28.48 -11.91 -22.51
CA TYR A 611 28.37 -10.72 -23.36
C TYR A 611 29.71 -10.47 -24.06
N GLN A 612 29.72 -10.03 -25.31
CA GLN A 612 30.94 -9.78 -26.10
C GLN A 612 30.92 -8.40 -26.74
N PHE A 613 32.10 -7.80 -26.86
CA PHE A 613 32.31 -6.50 -27.51
C PHE A 613 33.76 -6.39 -28.00
N THR A 614 34.04 -5.42 -28.86
CA THR A 614 35.40 -5.09 -29.29
C THR A 614 35.73 -3.68 -28.81
N ILE A 615 36.86 -3.52 -28.13
CA ILE A 615 37.44 -2.20 -27.91
C ILE A 615 38.31 -1.91 -29.12
N ASP A 616 38.08 -0.78 -29.75
CA ASP A 616 38.87 -0.30 -30.87
C ASP A 616 39.64 0.95 -30.47
N ALA A 617 40.65 1.30 -31.25
CA ALA A 617 41.35 2.56 -31.05
C ALA A 617 40.40 3.75 -31.28
N ASP A 618 40.71 4.85 -30.59
CA ASP A 618 40.06 6.16 -30.69
C ASP A 618 41.18 7.15 -30.37
N CYS A 619 41.96 7.42 -31.41
CA CYS A 619 43.29 8.00 -31.28
C CYS A 619 43.29 9.53 -31.28
N ASP A 620 42.25 10.15 -31.83
CA ASP A 620 42.00 11.59 -31.76
C ASP A 620 41.16 11.99 -30.53
N GLY A 621 40.49 11.04 -29.89
CA GLY A 621 39.70 11.25 -28.68
C GLY A 621 38.33 11.86 -28.95
N ASP A 622 37.79 11.76 -30.17
CA ASP A 622 36.46 12.27 -30.49
C ASP A 622 35.31 11.42 -29.91
N GLY A 623 35.62 10.20 -29.45
CA GLY A 623 34.67 9.24 -28.87
C GLY A 623 34.12 8.22 -29.89
N THR A 624 34.53 8.30 -31.15
CA THR A 624 34.22 7.37 -32.23
C THR A 624 35.37 6.38 -32.42
N PRO A 625 35.11 5.09 -32.67
CA PRO A 625 36.15 4.14 -33.06
C PRO A 625 36.84 4.53 -34.38
N ASP A 626 38.17 4.44 -34.43
CA ASP A 626 39.00 4.70 -35.63
C ASP A 626 38.48 3.91 -36.84
N SER A 627 38.17 2.61 -36.67
CA SER A 627 37.65 1.77 -37.76
C SER A 627 36.30 2.24 -38.29
N THR A 628 35.51 2.94 -37.47
CA THR A 628 34.22 3.52 -37.87
C THR A 628 34.41 4.84 -38.60
N GLN A 629 35.33 5.69 -38.16
CA GLN A 629 35.72 6.92 -38.87
C GLN A 629 36.30 6.58 -40.26
N LEU A 630 37.25 5.64 -40.34
CA LEU A 630 37.85 5.15 -41.60
C LEU A 630 36.82 4.52 -42.55
N ALA A 631 35.86 3.74 -42.02
CA ALA A 631 34.79 3.18 -42.84
C ALA A 631 33.81 4.24 -43.37
N ALA A 632 33.59 5.33 -42.63
CA ALA A 632 32.73 6.44 -43.03
C ALA A 632 33.42 7.41 -44.00
N ASN A 633 34.72 7.66 -43.80
CA ASN A 633 35.55 8.49 -44.67
C ASN A 633 36.96 7.87 -44.83
N PRO A 634 37.18 7.03 -45.86
CA PRO A 634 38.50 6.48 -46.15
C PRO A 634 39.57 7.54 -46.48
N GLY A 635 39.18 8.79 -46.76
CA GLY A 635 40.12 9.89 -46.95
C GLY A 635 40.71 10.46 -45.65
N LEU A 636 40.47 9.83 -44.50
CA LEU A 636 41.16 10.07 -43.23
C LEU A 636 42.45 9.25 -43.08
N ASP A 637 42.71 8.31 -43.99
CA ASP A 637 43.94 7.51 -44.11
C ASP A 637 44.47 7.70 -45.54
N ALA A 638 45.17 8.82 -45.77
CA ALA A 638 45.66 9.16 -47.10
C ALA A 638 46.78 8.23 -47.58
N ASN A 639 47.48 7.56 -46.65
CA ASN A 639 48.60 6.67 -46.95
C ASN A 639 48.18 5.18 -47.12
N GLY A 640 46.98 4.82 -46.67
CA GLY A 640 46.35 3.51 -46.83
C GLY A 640 46.82 2.44 -45.83
N ASN A 641 47.37 2.82 -44.67
CA ASN A 641 47.94 1.87 -43.71
C ASN A 641 46.95 1.39 -42.63
N GLY A 642 45.73 1.94 -42.58
CA GLY A 642 44.70 1.59 -41.61
C GLY A 642 44.75 2.37 -40.29
N ILE A 643 45.49 3.46 -40.22
CA ILE A 643 45.52 4.43 -39.11
C ILE A 643 45.08 5.79 -39.67
N ILE A 644 44.33 6.56 -38.89
CA ILE A 644 43.93 7.92 -39.28
C ILE A 644 45.17 8.83 -39.28
N ASP A 645 45.37 9.64 -40.32
CA ASP A 645 46.55 10.50 -40.50
C ASP A 645 46.82 11.42 -39.29
N SER A 646 45.76 11.93 -38.63
CA SER A 646 45.89 12.77 -37.41
C SER A 646 46.37 12.02 -36.17
N CYS A 647 46.41 10.69 -36.22
CA CYS A 647 46.71 9.81 -35.09
C CYS A 647 48.07 9.11 -35.17
N GLU A 648 48.73 9.16 -36.32
CA GLU A 648 50.02 8.50 -36.53
C GLU A 648 51.15 9.08 -35.67
N GLY A 649 50.89 10.17 -34.92
CA GLY A 649 51.87 10.83 -34.06
C GLY A 649 53.01 11.50 -34.82
N GLY A 650 52.96 11.45 -36.15
CA GLY A 650 53.80 12.25 -37.03
C GLY A 650 53.62 13.73 -36.69
N GLN A 651 54.72 14.47 -36.70
CA GLN A 651 54.66 15.92 -36.81
C GLN A 651 53.73 16.27 -37.99
N PRO A 652 53.04 17.43 -37.99
CA PRO A 652 52.57 18.01 -39.24
C PRO A 652 53.76 17.96 -40.21
N THR A 653 53.66 17.14 -41.26
CA THR A 653 54.80 16.89 -42.13
C THR A 653 55.26 18.23 -42.64
N CYS A 654 56.55 18.54 -42.48
CA CYS A 654 57.12 19.71 -43.14
C CYS A 654 56.82 19.50 -44.61
N PRO A 655 56.00 20.34 -45.28
CA PRO A 655 55.69 20.07 -46.68
C PRO A 655 56.99 20.06 -47.49
N CYS A 656 57.92 20.90 -47.05
CA CYS A 656 59.33 21.04 -47.37
C CYS A 656 60.28 19.86 -47.07
N ASP A 657 59.87 18.83 -46.33
CA ASP A 657 60.66 17.65 -45.92
C ASP A 657 60.23 16.52 -46.85
N ALA A 658 60.99 16.38 -47.93
CA ALA A 658 60.60 15.60 -49.10
C ALA A 658 61.20 14.19 -49.11
N ASP A 659 62.14 13.88 -48.21
CA ASP A 659 62.51 12.49 -47.91
C ASP A 659 61.93 11.96 -46.58
N GLY A 660 61.32 12.82 -45.77
CA GLY A 660 60.59 12.43 -44.56
C GLY A 660 61.51 12.10 -43.39
N ASP A 661 62.75 12.62 -43.37
CA ASP A 661 63.73 12.34 -42.31
C ASP A 661 63.51 13.17 -41.02
N GLY A 662 62.64 14.18 -41.09
CA GLY A 662 62.28 15.06 -39.98
C GLY A 662 63.13 16.34 -39.89
N THR A 663 63.96 16.65 -40.88
CA THR A 663 64.84 17.84 -40.90
C THR A 663 64.85 18.55 -42.25
N ILE A 664 64.90 19.90 -42.27
CA ILE A 664 65.10 20.63 -43.54
C ILE A 664 66.58 20.58 -43.95
N ALA A 665 66.89 19.68 -44.88
CA ALA A 665 68.21 19.44 -45.47
C ALA A 665 68.25 19.77 -46.98
N VAL A 666 69.45 19.76 -47.57
CA VAL A 666 69.59 19.93 -49.02
C VAL A 666 69.12 18.69 -49.79
N ASN A 667 69.01 17.53 -49.11
CA ASN A 667 68.48 16.30 -49.71
C ASN A 667 67.01 16.45 -50.12
N ASP A 668 66.19 17.17 -49.36
CA ASP A 668 64.78 17.44 -49.70
C ASP A 668 64.61 18.03 -51.09
N ILE A 669 65.50 18.95 -51.47
CA ILE A 669 65.47 19.57 -52.80
C ILE A 669 65.68 18.50 -53.88
N PHE A 670 66.59 17.54 -53.66
CA PHE A 670 66.82 16.44 -54.61
C PHE A 670 65.71 15.39 -54.59
N SER A 671 65.12 15.10 -53.43
CA SER A 671 63.99 14.20 -53.25
C SER A 671 62.73 14.74 -53.92
N TYR A 672 62.38 16.00 -53.66
CA TYR A 672 61.28 16.71 -54.32
C TYR A 672 61.49 16.83 -55.84
N LEU A 673 62.69 17.21 -56.30
CA LEU A 673 62.98 17.25 -57.75
C LEU A 673 62.86 15.86 -58.41
N SER A 674 63.14 14.78 -57.68
CA SER A 674 62.95 13.41 -58.19
C SER A 674 61.46 13.04 -58.34
N LEU A 675 60.61 13.48 -57.42
CA LEU A 675 59.14 13.39 -57.55
C LEU A 675 58.63 14.24 -58.73
N TRP A 676 59.13 15.47 -58.86
CA TRP A 676 58.77 16.38 -59.94
C TRP A 676 59.16 15.84 -61.33
N PHE A 677 60.40 15.38 -61.51
CA PHE A 677 60.87 14.80 -62.78
C PHE A 677 60.19 13.48 -63.15
N SER A 678 59.63 12.75 -62.18
CA SER A 678 58.81 11.56 -62.43
C SER A 678 57.33 11.86 -62.65
N ASN A 679 56.93 13.14 -62.57
CA ASN A 679 55.52 13.59 -62.63
C ASN A 679 54.65 12.84 -61.60
N ALA A 680 55.21 12.57 -60.41
CA ALA A 680 54.49 11.94 -59.32
C ALA A 680 53.41 12.90 -58.77
N PRO A 681 52.19 12.42 -58.44
CA PRO A 681 51.13 13.28 -57.89
C PRO A 681 51.53 14.07 -56.64
N GLN A 682 52.47 13.55 -55.84
CA GLN A 682 53.01 14.25 -54.66
C GLN A 682 53.85 15.50 -54.99
N ALA A 683 54.16 15.75 -56.26
CA ALA A 683 54.90 16.95 -56.68
C ALA A 683 53.99 18.15 -57.01
N ASP A 684 52.65 17.99 -56.99
CA ASP A 684 51.66 19.07 -56.99
C ASP A 684 51.64 19.66 -55.57
N PHE A 685 52.52 20.63 -55.34
CA PHE A 685 52.86 21.18 -54.03
C PHE A 685 51.95 22.35 -53.64
N ASP A 686 51.54 23.17 -54.61
CA ASP A 686 50.59 24.26 -54.35
C ASP A 686 49.12 23.82 -54.47
N GLY A 687 48.88 22.59 -54.97
CA GLY A 687 47.56 21.97 -55.13
C GLY A 687 46.79 22.48 -56.35
N GLN A 688 47.44 23.19 -57.28
CA GLN A 688 46.77 23.88 -58.39
C GLN A 688 47.11 23.32 -59.77
N ASN A 689 46.17 22.52 -60.27
CA ASN A 689 46.12 22.06 -61.66
C ASN A 689 47.26 21.07 -62.04
N GLY A 690 47.69 20.22 -61.10
CA GLY A 690 48.67 19.16 -61.35
C GLY A 690 50.12 19.68 -61.31
N VAL A 691 51.06 18.73 -61.38
CA VAL A 691 52.51 19.01 -61.33
C VAL A 691 52.93 20.01 -62.41
N GLN A 692 53.35 21.20 -62.00
CA GLN A 692 53.79 22.31 -62.84
C GLN A 692 55.11 22.92 -62.34
N VAL A 693 55.64 23.88 -63.08
CA VAL A 693 56.84 24.62 -62.66
C VAL A 693 56.56 25.53 -61.45
N ALA A 694 55.30 25.89 -61.22
CA ALA A 694 54.88 26.67 -60.05
C ALA A 694 55.20 25.94 -58.73
N ASP A 695 54.98 24.63 -58.70
CA ASP A 695 55.22 23.79 -57.52
C ASP A 695 56.67 23.77 -57.07
N ILE A 696 57.64 23.86 -58.00
CA ILE A 696 59.06 24.00 -57.66
C ILE A 696 59.30 25.28 -56.85
N PHE A 697 58.66 26.38 -57.24
CA PHE A 697 58.79 27.64 -56.51
C PHE A 697 58.05 27.59 -55.17
N ALA A 698 56.86 27.00 -55.12
CA ALA A 698 56.11 26.83 -53.87
C ALA A 698 56.85 25.93 -52.86
N PHE A 699 57.47 24.83 -53.33
CA PHE A 699 58.33 23.97 -52.52
C PHE A 699 59.55 24.72 -51.98
N LEU A 700 60.27 25.45 -52.86
CA LEU A 700 61.44 26.22 -52.46
C LEU A 700 61.09 27.35 -51.48
N ASP A 701 59.98 28.05 -51.68
CA ASP A 701 59.49 29.07 -50.76
C ASP A 701 59.22 28.47 -49.36
N CYS A 702 58.64 27.27 -49.30
CA CYS A 702 58.45 26.55 -48.03
C CYS A 702 59.79 26.15 -47.38
N TRP A 703 60.71 25.57 -48.16
CA TRP A 703 62.05 25.13 -47.72
C TRP A 703 62.90 26.30 -47.20
N PHE A 704 62.85 27.47 -47.84
CA PHE A 704 63.52 28.69 -47.36
C PHE A 704 62.83 29.33 -46.16
N ALA A 705 61.50 29.26 -46.07
CA ALA A 705 60.73 29.89 -44.99
C ALA A 705 60.86 29.16 -43.64
N ARG A 706 61.10 27.84 -43.64
CA ARG A 706 61.15 26.98 -42.43
C ARG A 706 59.97 27.24 -41.47
N PRO A 707 58.70 27.12 -41.94
CA PRO A 707 57.55 27.37 -41.08
C PRO A 707 57.47 26.30 -39.97
N PRO A 708 57.05 26.58 -38.73
CA PRO A 708 56.85 25.53 -37.74
C PRO A 708 55.82 24.49 -38.23
N PRO A 709 56.05 23.16 -38.06
CA PRO A 709 57.05 22.51 -37.20
C PRO A 709 58.41 22.22 -37.86
N CYS A 710 58.63 22.72 -39.07
CA CYS A 710 59.78 22.44 -39.91
C CYS A 710 61.06 23.13 -39.39
N ASN A 711 62.05 22.36 -38.90
CA ASN A 711 63.29 22.89 -38.31
C ASN A 711 64.51 22.75 -39.24
#